data_AF-A0A917ZG33-F1
#
_entry.id   AF-A0A917ZG33-F1
#
_cell.length_a   1.000
_cell.length_b   1.000
_cell.length_c   1.000
_cell.angle_alpha   90.00
_cell.angle_beta   90.00
_cell.angle_gamma   90.00
#
_symmetry.space_group_name_H-M   'P 1'
#
loop_
_entity.id
_entity.type
_entity.pdbx_description
1 polymer ?
#
loop_
_entity_poly.entity_id
_entity_poly.type
_entity_poly.pdbx_seq_one_letter_code
_entity_poly.pdbx_strand_id
1 'polypeptide(L)'
;MNQSSNDLSGTVGGSVVQAGHVGQLNLTLPVPTALAGLPPAVAEFTGRDPALETVAAALRPDSDGCPVVVSTLAGTAGVGKTALALHAAHDALAAGWFPGGALFVNLQGYDSDRHVRPDVALSVFLSALGVPDELFPPTFDGRLSLYRSKLAELAADHKAVLVVLDNASSTAQISCLLPGAAIHRTLVTSRHVLADLPGSRIVDLGVLEPDEAAALITRTLRIRRPDDTRALDEPGAVRHLAGLCGHLPLALAVVASILAGDPDQTIGELAAALRDRATRLEELSYGGSGLVTAAFELSYARLTPEEARTFRLLSVNLGQQVSVEAAGALAGLPVPTVRKVLRGLRAAHMLEPGKPRGWVRFHDLLRLFAERRCQEEDDEATVEAATDRLLVHYHDAARDATERIVEAARAGGRDDGAEGWLDTERMNLRLALHLAHVRGRWAVALPLAHNVSWFLRRRQDWDAGLEVCEMALQFASLTADSAQEAQALYSKGDFLKNMQRYESALDAFAEALELYHRLGDRAGEAMTLHSMGTAARRDGQYEKAQRTYDAALALFRELGDEQACGNTLHNLGDTARRLGNHQVAQDRYEQALEVFRRRGHPVGRARALHHLGHLAVAMGRPDEARDHWERARAAYEESELPQYVEEITELLGGLA
;
A
#
# COMPACT_ATOMS: atom_id res chain seq x y z
N MET A 1 23.93 -44.07 -9.68
CA MET A 1 23.13 -44.37 -8.47
C MET A 1 23.59 -43.46 -7.34
N ASN A 2 23.09 -42.23 -7.31
CA ASN A 2 23.13 -41.39 -6.12
C ASN A 2 21.68 -41.27 -5.68
N GLN A 3 21.29 -42.03 -4.65
CA GLN A 3 20.02 -41.80 -3.97
C GLN A 3 20.20 -40.49 -3.18
N SER A 4 19.77 -39.38 -3.77
CA SER A 4 19.54 -38.15 -3.02
C SER A 4 18.34 -38.40 -2.11
N SER A 5 18.63 -38.64 -0.84
CA SER A 5 17.66 -38.66 0.24
C SER A 5 17.57 -37.24 0.81
N ASN A 6 16.43 -36.58 0.63
CA ASN A 6 16.12 -35.35 1.33
C ASN A 6 15.48 -35.69 2.67
N ASP A 7 16.22 -35.49 3.75
CA ASP A 7 15.74 -35.72 5.11
C ASP A 7 15.12 -34.42 5.64
N LEU A 8 13.79 -34.35 5.64
CA LEU A 8 13.01 -33.21 6.13
C LEU A 8 12.56 -33.54 7.56
N SER A 9 13.25 -32.97 8.54
CA SER A 9 12.88 -33.09 9.95
C SER A 9 11.97 -31.95 10.37
N GLY A 10 10.81 -32.30 10.94
CA GLY A 10 9.78 -31.37 11.39
C GLY A 10 8.61 -32.11 12.01
N THR A 11 7.78 -31.42 12.78
CA THR A 11 6.54 -31.99 13.34
C THR A 11 5.40 -31.80 12.35
N VAL A 12 4.84 -32.90 11.85
CA VAL A 12 3.64 -32.88 11.01
C VAL A 12 2.43 -33.16 11.89
N GLY A 13 1.49 -32.22 11.97
CA GLY A 13 0.18 -32.43 12.59
C GLY A 13 -0.83 -32.88 11.54
N GLY A 14 -1.43 -34.07 11.70
CA GLY A 14 -2.49 -34.57 10.81
C GLY A 14 -2.29 -36.00 10.32
N SER A 15 -3.13 -36.44 9.38
CA SER A 15 -3.06 -37.79 8.80
C SER A 15 -1.94 -37.87 7.77
N VAL A 16 -0.97 -38.76 8.00
CA VAL A 16 0.14 -39.01 7.07
C VAL A 16 -0.29 -40.06 6.05
N VAL A 17 -0.26 -39.70 4.77
CA VAL A 17 -0.46 -40.63 3.65
C VAL A 17 0.89 -40.88 2.99
N GLN A 18 1.35 -42.13 2.99
CA GLN A 18 2.61 -42.51 2.36
C GLN A 18 2.42 -42.63 0.85
N ALA A 19 2.75 -41.57 0.11
CA ALA A 19 2.79 -41.57 -1.35
C ALA A 19 4.20 -41.98 -1.83
N GLY A 20 4.29 -43.03 -2.66
CA GLY A 20 5.58 -43.61 -3.08
C GLY A 20 6.45 -42.70 -3.96
N HIS A 21 5.86 -41.93 -4.88
CA HIS A 21 6.60 -40.98 -5.73
C HIS A 21 5.80 -39.68 -5.85
N VAL A 22 6.41 -38.55 -5.46
CA VAL A 22 5.81 -37.21 -5.51
C VAL A 22 6.56 -36.41 -6.58
N GLY A 23 5.96 -36.26 -7.76
CA GLY A 23 6.63 -35.67 -8.92
C GLY A 23 6.82 -34.14 -8.86
N GLN A 24 6.06 -33.43 -8.03
CA GLN A 24 6.25 -32.01 -7.79
C GLN A 24 5.72 -31.67 -6.40
N LEU A 25 6.53 -30.99 -5.60
CA LEU A 25 6.19 -30.60 -4.22
C LEU A 25 6.12 -29.08 -4.18
N ASN A 26 4.93 -28.52 -4.41
CA ASN A 26 4.70 -27.08 -4.29
C ASN A 26 4.64 -26.70 -2.81
N LEU A 27 5.81 -26.39 -2.26
CA LEU A 27 5.92 -25.71 -0.98
C LEU A 27 5.48 -24.27 -1.19
N THR A 28 4.20 -23.99 -0.94
CA THR A 28 3.75 -22.61 -0.78
C THR A 28 4.47 -22.07 0.44
N LEU A 29 5.51 -21.25 0.24
CA LEU A 29 6.06 -20.48 1.35
C LEU A 29 4.88 -19.72 1.96
N PRO A 30 4.66 -19.83 3.28
CA PRO A 30 3.56 -19.12 3.91
C PRO A 30 3.71 -17.65 3.56
N VAL A 31 2.68 -17.08 2.92
CA VAL A 31 2.63 -15.65 2.65
C VAL A 31 2.85 -14.94 3.99
N PRO A 32 3.81 -14.02 4.10
CA PRO A 32 4.07 -13.36 5.36
C PRO A 32 2.81 -12.67 5.83
N THR A 33 2.22 -13.18 6.91
CA THR A 33 1.03 -12.61 7.53
C THR A 33 1.40 -11.31 8.22
N ALA A 34 0.79 -10.19 7.83
CA ALA A 34 0.97 -8.89 8.46
C ALA A 34 0.11 -8.73 9.74
N LEU A 35 -0.04 -9.82 10.49
CA LEU A 35 -0.86 -9.92 11.71
C LEU A 35 -0.23 -9.19 12.92
N ALA A 36 0.78 -8.34 12.69
CA ALA A 36 1.41 -7.45 13.67
C ALA A 36 1.31 -5.96 13.28
N GLY A 37 0.46 -5.61 12.30
CA GLY A 37 0.39 -4.28 11.66
C GLY A 37 -0.26 -3.16 12.47
N LEU A 38 -0.30 -3.22 13.81
CA LEU A 38 -0.83 -2.11 14.59
C LEU A 38 0.08 -0.87 14.49
N PRO A 39 -0.50 0.33 14.33
CA PRO A 39 0.24 1.57 14.56
C PRO A 39 0.89 1.58 15.96
N PRO A 40 2.05 2.25 16.14
CA PRO A 40 2.72 2.28 17.44
C PRO A 40 1.82 2.91 18.51
N ALA A 41 1.92 2.40 19.75
CA ALA A 41 1.27 3.00 20.90
C ALA A 41 1.81 4.42 21.15
N VAL A 42 0.93 5.31 21.65
CA VAL A 42 1.30 6.68 22.03
C VAL A 42 2.10 6.63 23.34
N ALA A 43 3.33 7.15 23.34
CA ALA A 43 4.24 7.09 24.49
C ALA A 43 3.77 7.99 25.65
N GLU A 44 3.09 9.09 25.34
CA GLU A 44 2.52 10.02 26.31
C GLU A 44 1.13 9.59 26.84
N PHE A 45 0.65 8.37 26.55
CA PHE A 45 -0.64 7.89 27.06
C PHE A 45 -0.65 7.84 28.61
N THR A 46 -1.62 8.48 29.23
CA THR A 46 -1.82 8.48 30.69
C THR A 46 -3.29 8.72 31.04
N GLY A 47 -3.71 8.18 32.19
CA GLY A 47 -5.11 8.20 32.62
C GLY A 47 -5.98 7.22 31.82
N ARG A 48 -7.28 7.20 32.14
CA ARG A 48 -8.31 6.34 31.55
C ARG A 48 -8.25 4.89 31.97
N ASP A 49 -7.70 4.61 33.15
CA ASP A 49 -7.66 3.26 33.70
C ASP A 49 -9.05 2.59 33.72
N PRO A 50 -10.15 3.27 34.11
CA PRO A 50 -11.48 2.64 34.09
C PRO A 50 -11.98 2.27 32.68
N ALA A 51 -11.72 3.14 31.70
CA ALA A 51 -12.10 2.87 30.30
C ALA A 51 -11.23 1.77 29.70
N LEU A 52 -9.93 1.78 30.00
CA LEU A 52 -8.98 0.75 29.58
C LEU A 52 -9.33 -0.60 30.19
N GLU A 53 -9.66 -0.65 31.49
CA GLU A 53 -10.15 -1.86 32.16
C GLU A 53 -11.44 -2.39 31.53
N THR A 54 -12.36 -1.49 31.17
CA THR A 54 -13.62 -1.88 30.50
C THR A 54 -13.36 -2.49 29.12
N VAL A 55 -12.48 -1.87 28.32
CA VAL A 55 -12.08 -2.41 27.02
C VAL A 55 -11.33 -3.72 27.20
N ALA A 56 -10.35 -3.78 28.10
CA ALA A 56 -9.56 -4.98 28.38
C ALA A 56 -10.43 -6.15 28.83
N ALA A 57 -11.36 -5.93 29.77
CA ALA A 57 -12.32 -6.94 30.22
C ALA A 57 -13.20 -7.46 29.09
N ALA A 58 -13.53 -6.62 28.11
CA ALA A 58 -14.29 -7.04 26.94
C ALA A 58 -13.43 -7.79 25.92
N LEU A 59 -12.14 -7.47 25.80
CA LEU A 59 -11.19 -8.15 24.91
C LEU A 59 -10.68 -9.47 25.47
N ARG A 60 -10.90 -9.78 26.76
CA ARG A 60 -10.45 -11.05 27.35
C ARG A 60 -11.04 -12.27 26.62
N PRO A 61 -10.29 -13.39 26.51
CA PRO A 61 -10.76 -14.59 25.83
C PRO A 61 -12.02 -15.22 26.43
N ASP A 62 -12.25 -15.04 27.73
CA ASP A 62 -13.39 -15.58 28.49
C ASP A 62 -14.66 -14.72 28.43
N SER A 63 -14.62 -13.58 27.73
CA SER A 63 -15.78 -12.71 27.53
C SER A 63 -16.73 -13.20 26.41
N ASP A 64 -17.94 -12.62 26.33
CA ASP A 64 -19.01 -13.01 25.40
C ASP A 64 -18.73 -12.77 23.89
N GLY A 65 -17.50 -12.46 23.48
CA GLY A 65 -17.12 -12.31 22.06
C GLY A 65 -17.67 -11.07 21.35
N CYS A 66 -18.44 -10.25 22.06
CA CYS A 66 -19.08 -9.03 21.57
C CYS A 66 -18.09 -7.96 21.06
N PRO A 67 -18.39 -7.28 19.93
CA PRO A 67 -17.63 -6.10 19.50
C PRO A 67 -17.63 -5.00 20.57
N VAL A 68 -16.48 -4.36 20.77
CA VAL A 68 -16.31 -3.22 21.66
C VAL A 68 -16.30 -1.96 20.81
N VAL A 69 -17.20 -1.02 21.10
CA VAL A 69 -17.30 0.27 20.42
C VAL A 69 -16.88 1.36 21.38
N VAL A 70 -15.75 1.98 21.07
CA VAL A 70 -15.25 3.18 21.76
C VAL A 70 -15.79 4.40 21.03
N SER A 71 -16.77 5.06 21.63
CA SER A 71 -17.47 6.20 21.03
C SER A 71 -17.38 7.45 21.90
N THR A 72 -17.81 8.58 21.33
CA THR A 72 -18.01 9.83 22.08
C THR A 72 -19.46 10.27 21.97
N LEU A 73 -20.14 10.55 23.08
CA LEU A 73 -21.48 11.14 23.07
C LEU A 73 -21.50 12.60 22.54
N ALA A 74 -20.39 13.33 22.62
CA ALA A 74 -20.35 14.78 22.37
C ALA A 74 -19.66 15.23 21.07
N GLY A 75 -19.31 14.32 20.16
CA GLY A 75 -18.64 14.68 18.88
C GLY A 75 -17.26 15.35 19.04
N THR A 76 -16.66 15.29 20.23
CA THR A 76 -15.35 15.89 20.54
C THR A 76 -14.23 15.13 19.82
N ALA A 77 -13.75 15.72 18.73
CA ALA A 77 -12.56 15.25 18.04
C ALA A 77 -11.32 15.46 18.93
N GLY A 78 -10.33 14.58 18.84
CA GLY A 78 -9.10 14.70 19.64
C GLY A 78 -9.22 14.21 21.09
N VAL A 79 -10.35 13.60 21.46
CA VAL A 79 -10.51 12.97 22.77
C VAL A 79 -9.64 11.73 22.96
N GLY A 80 -8.86 11.26 21.97
CA GLY A 80 -7.97 10.12 22.15
C GLY A 80 -8.63 8.73 22.07
N LYS A 81 -9.72 8.57 21.30
CA LYS A 81 -10.34 7.25 21.02
C LYS A 81 -9.34 6.27 20.40
N THR A 82 -8.67 6.70 19.33
CA THR A 82 -7.63 5.92 18.64
C THR A 82 -6.47 5.57 19.57
N ALA A 83 -6.04 6.50 20.42
CA ALA A 83 -4.97 6.24 21.38
C ALA A 83 -5.37 5.18 22.42
N LEU A 84 -6.58 5.26 23.00
CA LEU A 84 -7.09 4.22 23.91
C LEU A 84 -7.17 2.87 23.19
N ALA A 85 -7.72 2.85 21.97
CA ALA A 85 -7.92 1.61 21.23
C ALA A 85 -6.60 0.93 20.88
N LEU A 86 -5.61 1.70 20.40
CA LEU A 86 -4.28 1.18 20.10
C LEU A 86 -3.57 0.71 21.37
N HIS A 87 -3.66 1.45 22.48
CA HIS A 87 -3.06 1.03 23.75
C HIS A 87 -3.64 -0.30 24.24
N ALA A 88 -4.98 -0.40 24.30
CA ALA A 88 -5.67 -1.63 24.68
C ALA A 88 -5.33 -2.82 23.76
N ALA A 89 -5.20 -2.56 22.45
CA ALA A 89 -4.82 -3.58 21.47
C ALA A 89 -3.39 -4.08 21.67
N HIS A 90 -2.44 -3.17 21.93
CA HIS A 90 -1.05 -3.52 22.24
C HIS A 90 -0.95 -4.32 23.54
N ASP A 91 -1.66 -3.92 24.60
CA ASP A 91 -1.67 -4.63 25.88
C ASP A 91 -2.27 -6.04 25.73
N ALA A 92 -3.36 -6.18 24.99
CA ALA A 92 -3.99 -7.48 24.77
C ALA A 92 -3.12 -8.43 23.93
N LEU A 93 -2.38 -7.89 22.95
CA LEU A 93 -1.38 -8.67 22.20
C LEU A 93 -0.18 -9.06 23.07
N ALA A 94 0.33 -8.14 23.88
CA ALA A 94 1.43 -8.40 24.80
C ALA A 94 1.06 -9.43 25.88
N ALA A 95 -0.20 -9.45 26.30
CA ALA A 95 -0.76 -10.46 27.20
C ALA A 95 -1.01 -11.83 26.52
N GLY A 96 -0.78 -11.94 25.20
CA GLY A 96 -0.91 -13.19 24.46
C GLY A 96 -2.36 -13.63 24.19
N TRP A 97 -3.34 -12.73 24.32
CA TRP A 97 -4.76 -13.08 24.14
C TRP A 97 -5.14 -13.34 22.69
N PHE A 98 -4.38 -12.77 21.75
CA PHE A 98 -4.58 -12.92 20.30
C PHE A 98 -3.35 -13.51 19.62
N PRO A 99 -3.11 -14.83 19.74
CA PRO A 99 -1.97 -15.49 19.11
C PRO A 99 -2.05 -15.50 17.58
N GLY A 100 -3.23 -15.24 17.00
CA GLY A 100 -3.42 -14.95 15.58
C GLY A 100 -3.13 -13.50 15.20
N GLY A 101 -2.74 -12.65 16.15
CA GLY A 101 -2.36 -11.26 15.91
C GLY A 101 -3.53 -10.29 15.74
N ALA A 102 -3.28 -9.16 15.08
CA ALA A 102 -4.24 -8.08 14.91
C ALA A 102 -4.35 -7.58 13.46
N LEU A 103 -5.56 -7.19 13.09
CA LEU A 103 -5.92 -6.53 11.83
C LEU A 103 -6.31 -5.08 12.15
N PHE A 104 -5.77 -4.11 11.41
CA PHE A 104 -6.06 -2.69 11.61
C PHE A 104 -6.42 -1.99 10.32
N VAL A 105 -7.45 -1.15 10.36
CA VAL A 105 -7.79 -0.22 9.27
C VAL A 105 -8.32 1.09 9.84
N ASN A 106 -7.85 2.22 9.31
CA ASN A 106 -8.45 3.54 9.54
C ASN A 106 -9.45 3.80 8.41
N LEU A 107 -10.74 3.80 8.77
CA LEU A 107 -11.88 3.87 7.87
C LEU A 107 -12.17 5.29 7.36
N GLN A 108 -11.56 6.31 7.96
CA GLN A 108 -11.71 7.72 7.54
C GLN A 108 -13.17 8.14 7.34
N GLY A 109 -14.11 7.58 8.11
CA GLY A 109 -15.54 7.63 7.78
C GLY A 109 -16.19 9.03 7.82
N TYR A 110 -15.47 10.04 8.32
CA TYR A 110 -15.96 11.41 8.48
C TYR A 110 -15.36 12.40 7.46
N ASP A 111 -14.57 11.91 6.51
CA ASP A 111 -14.02 12.67 5.41
C ASP A 111 -14.85 12.36 4.15
N SER A 112 -15.52 13.36 3.57
CA SER A 112 -16.41 13.17 2.41
C SER A 112 -15.67 12.70 1.17
N ASP A 113 -14.39 13.05 1.05
CA ASP A 113 -13.60 12.82 -0.16
C ASP A 113 -12.69 11.59 0.00
N ARG A 114 -12.49 11.10 1.24
CA ARG A 114 -11.49 10.06 1.56
C ARG A 114 -12.01 8.88 2.38
N HIS A 115 -13.32 8.75 2.59
CA HIS A 115 -13.85 7.63 3.36
C HIS A 115 -13.47 6.27 2.75
N VAL A 116 -12.99 5.33 3.56
CA VAL A 116 -12.66 3.98 3.10
C VAL A 116 -13.94 3.18 2.95
N ARG A 117 -14.15 2.63 1.76
CA ARG A 117 -15.30 1.78 1.46
C ARG A 117 -15.11 0.37 2.04
N PRO A 118 -16.20 -0.35 2.38
CA PRO A 118 -16.10 -1.69 2.96
C PRO A 118 -15.35 -2.70 2.08
N ASP A 119 -15.46 -2.57 0.76
CA ASP A 119 -14.73 -3.42 -0.19
C ASP A 119 -13.22 -3.23 -0.11
N VAL A 120 -12.75 -1.99 0.05
CA VAL A 120 -11.33 -1.67 0.23
C VAL A 120 -10.82 -2.19 1.56
N ALA A 121 -11.60 -2.02 2.64
CA ALA A 121 -11.23 -2.51 3.97
C ALA A 121 -11.14 -4.05 4.03
N LEU A 122 -12.04 -4.77 3.34
CA LEU A 122 -11.96 -6.23 3.21
C LEU A 122 -10.68 -6.68 2.49
N SER A 123 -10.30 -5.99 1.42
CA SER A 123 -9.05 -6.26 0.70
C SER A 123 -7.85 -6.09 1.62
N VAL A 124 -7.78 -4.99 2.40
CA VAL A 124 -6.71 -4.77 3.40
C VAL A 124 -6.62 -5.95 4.39
N PHE A 125 -7.74 -6.46 4.87
CA PHE A 125 -7.77 -7.57 5.82
C PHE A 125 -7.37 -8.91 5.20
N LEU A 126 -7.83 -9.21 3.99
CA LEU A 126 -7.44 -10.42 3.28
C LEU A 126 -5.94 -10.44 3.01
N SER A 127 -5.36 -9.33 2.55
CA SER A 127 -3.91 -9.23 2.33
C SER A 127 -3.16 -9.42 3.66
N ALA A 128 -3.65 -8.83 4.76
CA ALA A 128 -3.03 -8.99 6.08
C ALA A 128 -3.13 -10.42 6.64
N LEU A 129 -4.19 -11.16 6.29
CA LEU A 129 -4.36 -12.59 6.59
C LEU A 129 -3.49 -13.50 5.70
N GLY A 130 -2.63 -12.93 4.86
CA GLY A 130 -1.75 -13.68 3.97
C GLY A 130 -2.50 -14.32 2.80
N VAL A 131 -3.66 -13.79 2.43
CA VAL A 131 -4.32 -14.15 1.17
C VAL A 131 -3.66 -13.32 0.08
N PRO A 132 -3.02 -13.94 -0.93
CA PRO A 132 -2.53 -13.24 -2.11
C PRO A 132 -3.69 -12.54 -2.83
N ASP A 133 -3.46 -11.33 -3.31
CA ASP A 133 -4.48 -10.52 -3.97
C ASP A 133 -5.02 -11.22 -5.23
N GLU A 134 -4.24 -12.12 -5.87
CA GLU A 134 -4.67 -12.94 -7.02
C GLU A 134 -5.77 -13.95 -6.66
N LEU A 135 -5.89 -14.32 -5.38
CA LEU A 135 -6.93 -15.21 -4.88
C LEU A 135 -8.17 -14.47 -4.42
N PHE A 136 -8.20 -13.13 -4.52
CA PHE A 136 -9.36 -12.36 -4.11
C PHE A 136 -10.50 -12.61 -5.08
N PRO A 137 -11.67 -13.04 -4.59
CA PRO A 137 -12.83 -13.12 -5.45
C PRO A 137 -13.15 -11.75 -6.06
N PRO A 138 -13.62 -11.69 -7.32
CA PRO A 138 -13.88 -10.44 -8.00
C PRO A 138 -15.11 -9.71 -7.44
N THR A 139 -16.00 -10.44 -6.77
CA THR A 139 -17.20 -9.88 -6.15
C THR A 139 -16.96 -9.56 -4.68
N PHE A 140 -17.65 -8.53 -4.20
CA PHE A 140 -17.67 -8.16 -2.79
C PHE A 140 -18.07 -9.34 -1.89
N ASP A 141 -19.17 -10.04 -2.24
CA ASP A 141 -19.66 -11.19 -1.47
C ASP A 141 -18.67 -12.36 -1.44
N GLY A 142 -17.93 -12.55 -2.53
CA GLY A 142 -16.86 -13.54 -2.59
C GLY A 142 -15.72 -13.19 -1.63
N ARG A 143 -15.22 -11.94 -1.65
CA ARG A 143 -14.19 -11.48 -0.71
C ARG A 143 -14.64 -11.58 0.74
N LEU A 144 -15.88 -11.21 1.02
CA LEU A 144 -16.47 -11.34 2.34
C LEU A 144 -16.53 -12.80 2.79
N SER A 145 -16.92 -13.72 1.90
CA SER A 145 -16.95 -15.16 2.19
C SER A 145 -15.56 -15.72 2.46
N LEU A 146 -14.56 -15.31 1.68
CA LEU A 146 -13.16 -15.71 1.88
C LEU A 146 -12.60 -15.19 3.20
N TYR A 147 -12.88 -13.92 3.54
CA TYR A 147 -12.47 -13.30 4.81
C TYR A 147 -13.03 -14.09 5.99
N ARG A 148 -14.33 -14.41 5.97
CA ARG A 148 -14.98 -15.23 7.00
C ARG A 148 -14.38 -16.63 7.07
N SER A 149 -14.06 -17.25 5.94
CA SER A 149 -13.42 -18.57 5.89
C SER A 149 -12.03 -18.56 6.53
N LYS A 150 -11.22 -17.54 6.27
CA LYS A 150 -9.87 -17.40 6.84
C LYS A 150 -9.89 -17.19 8.35
N LEU A 151 -10.84 -16.38 8.84
CA LEU A 151 -11.06 -16.25 10.27
C LEU A 151 -11.53 -17.57 10.91
N ALA A 152 -12.45 -18.29 10.27
CA ALA A 152 -12.90 -19.60 10.76
C ALA A 152 -11.76 -20.63 10.83
N GLU A 153 -10.84 -20.63 9.87
CA GLU A 153 -9.61 -21.45 9.87
C GLU A 153 -8.73 -21.12 11.08
N LEU A 154 -8.45 -19.83 11.32
CA LEU A 154 -7.69 -19.39 12.48
C LEU A 154 -8.40 -19.73 13.80
N ALA A 155 -9.73 -19.61 13.84
CA ALA A 155 -10.53 -20.00 15.01
C ALA A 155 -10.42 -21.51 15.31
N ALA A 156 -10.46 -22.36 14.28
CA ALA A 156 -10.30 -23.81 14.43
C ALA A 156 -8.91 -24.16 15.01
N ASP A 157 -7.88 -23.43 14.59
CA ASP A 157 -6.51 -23.52 15.10
C ASP A 157 -6.31 -22.85 16.47
N HIS A 158 -7.37 -22.32 17.11
CA HIS A 158 -7.32 -21.56 18.36
C HIS A 158 -6.42 -20.31 18.28
N LYS A 159 -6.24 -19.76 17.07
CA LYS A 159 -5.50 -18.53 16.79
C LYS A 159 -6.47 -17.34 16.79
N ALA A 160 -6.80 -16.83 17.98
CA ALA A 160 -7.65 -15.66 18.12
C ALA A 160 -7.02 -14.43 17.45
N VAL A 161 -7.85 -13.62 16.77
CA VAL A 161 -7.46 -12.41 16.04
C VAL A 161 -8.20 -11.22 16.63
N LEU A 162 -7.51 -10.09 16.79
CA LEU A 162 -8.09 -8.81 17.15
C LEU A 162 -8.32 -7.95 15.92
N VAL A 163 -9.55 -7.54 15.65
CA VAL A 163 -9.91 -6.63 14.56
C VAL A 163 -10.08 -5.22 15.11
N VAL A 164 -9.29 -4.26 14.62
CA VAL A 164 -9.33 -2.85 15.05
C VAL A 164 -9.82 -1.99 13.89
N LEU A 165 -10.99 -1.38 14.06
CA LEU A 165 -11.67 -0.53 13.08
C LEU A 165 -11.66 0.92 13.57
N ASP A 166 -10.72 1.73 13.08
CA ASP A 166 -10.54 3.10 13.52
C ASP A 166 -11.35 4.09 12.66
N ASN A 167 -11.98 5.10 13.29
CA ASN A 167 -12.78 6.14 12.64
C ASN A 167 -13.96 5.63 11.78
N ALA A 168 -14.71 4.66 12.28
CA ALA A 168 -15.96 4.21 11.65
C ALA A 168 -17.04 5.30 11.73
N SER A 169 -17.75 5.57 10.63
CA SER A 169 -18.84 6.55 10.60
C SER A 169 -20.24 5.96 10.55
N SER A 170 -20.39 4.66 10.29
CA SER A 170 -21.71 4.01 10.33
C SER A 170 -21.57 2.50 10.55
N THR A 171 -22.63 1.87 11.07
CA THR A 171 -22.73 0.41 11.20
C THR A 171 -22.61 -0.28 9.84
N ALA A 172 -23.18 0.31 8.78
CA ALA A 172 -23.09 -0.22 7.42
C ALA A 172 -21.65 -0.27 6.88
N GLN A 173 -20.78 0.61 7.35
CA GLN A 173 -19.36 0.62 6.96
C GLN A 173 -18.59 -0.57 7.52
N ILE A 174 -19.00 -1.09 8.69
CA ILE A 174 -18.22 -2.05 9.47
C ILE A 174 -18.86 -3.42 9.62
N SER A 175 -20.17 -3.56 9.35
CA SER A 175 -20.91 -4.80 9.61
C SER A 175 -20.33 -6.02 8.89
N CYS A 176 -19.81 -5.85 7.68
CA CYS A 176 -19.18 -6.92 6.91
C CYS A 176 -17.76 -7.27 7.40
N LEU A 177 -17.14 -6.40 8.20
CA LEU A 177 -15.78 -6.58 8.74
C LEU A 177 -15.79 -7.26 10.12
N LEU A 178 -16.97 -7.57 10.67
CA LEU A 178 -17.06 -8.23 11.97
C LEU A 178 -16.77 -9.73 11.83
N PRO A 179 -15.94 -10.30 12.72
CA PRO A 179 -15.67 -11.72 12.76
C PRO A 179 -16.93 -12.51 13.16
N GLY A 180 -17.13 -13.69 12.57
CA GLY A 180 -18.28 -14.55 12.90
C GLY A 180 -18.08 -15.45 14.12
N ALA A 181 -16.84 -15.78 14.47
CA ALA A 181 -16.51 -16.67 15.59
C ALA A 181 -16.23 -15.88 16.88
N ALA A 182 -16.82 -16.33 17.99
CA ALA A 182 -16.71 -15.68 19.30
C ALA A 182 -15.31 -15.77 19.95
N ILE A 183 -14.34 -16.46 19.33
CA ILE A 183 -12.94 -16.46 19.78
C ILE A 183 -12.21 -15.18 19.34
N HIS A 184 -12.65 -14.55 18.26
CA HIS A 184 -12.10 -13.27 17.79
C HIS A 184 -12.71 -12.11 18.57
N ARG A 185 -12.06 -10.95 18.52
CA ARG A 185 -12.59 -9.72 19.12
C ARG A 185 -12.51 -8.57 18.13
N THR A 186 -13.42 -7.61 18.29
CA THR A 186 -13.42 -6.40 17.49
C THR A 186 -13.41 -5.18 18.40
N LEU A 187 -12.56 -4.23 18.07
CA LEU A 187 -12.46 -2.93 18.71
C LEU A 187 -12.71 -1.85 17.66
N VAL A 188 -13.74 -1.04 17.87
CA VAL A 188 -14.17 0.00 16.93
C VAL A 188 -14.00 1.36 17.57
N THR A 189 -13.48 2.35 16.86
CA THR A 189 -13.55 3.75 17.27
C THR A 189 -14.50 4.54 16.38
N SER A 190 -15.34 5.38 16.97
CA SER A 190 -16.31 6.20 16.23
C SER A 190 -16.56 7.55 16.92
N ARG A 191 -16.94 8.60 16.18
CA ARG A 191 -17.29 9.91 16.76
C ARG A 191 -18.70 9.94 17.36
N HIS A 192 -19.54 8.95 17.06
CA HIS A 192 -20.89 8.83 17.63
C HIS A 192 -21.18 7.35 17.98
N VAL A 193 -22.29 7.13 18.69
CA VAL A 193 -22.70 5.77 19.08
C VAL A 193 -23.26 5.03 17.85
N LEU A 194 -22.69 3.88 17.52
CA LEU A 194 -23.19 2.99 16.46
C LEU A 194 -24.28 2.07 17.01
N ALA A 195 -25.45 2.65 17.33
CA ALA A 195 -26.52 1.99 18.09
C ALA A 195 -27.10 0.72 17.43
N ASP A 196 -27.02 0.62 16.11
CA ASP A 196 -27.55 -0.52 15.34
C ASP A 196 -26.60 -1.73 15.31
N LEU A 197 -25.44 -1.67 15.98
CA LEU A 197 -24.47 -2.77 16.03
C LEU A 197 -24.91 -3.81 17.10
N PRO A 198 -25.40 -5.00 16.72
CA PRO A 198 -25.97 -5.95 17.65
C PRO A 198 -24.93 -6.49 18.63
N GLY A 199 -25.28 -6.58 19.92
CA GLY A 199 -24.41 -7.14 20.93
C GLY A 199 -23.12 -6.35 21.15
N SER A 200 -23.12 -5.03 20.92
CA SER A 200 -21.94 -4.20 21.12
C SER A 200 -21.82 -3.68 22.55
N ARG A 201 -20.60 -3.64 23.09
CA ARG A 201 -20.30 -2.95 24.36
C ARG A 201 -19.83 -1.54 24.04
N ILE A 202 -20.59 -0.55 24.50
CA ILE A 202 -20.26 0.86 24.28
C ILE A 202 -19.39 1.35 25.43
N VAL A 203 -18.22 1.89 25.08
CA VAL A 203 -17.35 2.64 26.00
C VAL A 203 -17.43 4.09 25.57
N ASP A 204 -18.16 4.89 26.33
CA ASP A 204 -18.23 6.32 26.09
C ASP A 204 -16.99 7.00 26.67
N LEU A 205 -16.26 7.70 25.81
CA LEU A 205 -15.09 8.47 26.20
C LEU A 205 -15.46 9.93 26.38
N GLY A 206 -15.46 10.35 27.64
CA GLY A 206 -15.41 11.75 28.01
C GLY A 206 -14.03 12.38 27.78
N VAL A 207 -13.96 13.67 28.08
CA VAL A 207 -12.67 14.35 28.29
C VAL A 207 -11.93 13.72 29.48
N LEU A 208 -10.62 13.97 29.61
CA LEU A 208 -9.87 13.45 30.75
C LEU A 208 -10.38 14.04 32.07
N GLU A 209 -10.31 13.25 33.13
CA GLU A 209 -10.56 13.79 34.48
C GLU A 209 -9.50 14.85 34.82
N PRO A 210 -9.81 15.85 35.67
CA PRO A 210 -8.91 16.97 35.92
C PRO A 210 -7.49 16.57 36.35
N ASP A 211 -7.38 15.55 37.20
CA ASP A 211 -6.08 15.06 37.69
C ASP A 211 -5.34 14.25 36.60
N GLU A 212 -6.06 13.51 35.76
CA GLU A 212 -5.47 12.80 34.60
C GLU A 212 -4.94 13.79 33.55
N ALA A 213 -5.69 14.86 33.30
CA ALA A 213 -5.31 15.92 32.38
C ALA A 213 -4.04 16.66 32.86
N ALA A 214 -3.95 16.93 34.17
CA ALA A 214 -2.76 17.51 34.79
C ALA A 214 -1.56 16.54 34.73
N ALA A 215 -1.80 15.24 34.94
CA ALA A 215 -0.78 14.21 34.81
C ALA A 215 -0.24 14.10 33.38
N LEU A 216 -1.09 14.25 32.36
CA LEU A 216 -0.68 14.24 30.94
C LEU A 216 0.26 15.41 30.61
N ILE A 217 -0.06 16.63 31.06
CA ILE A 217 0.82 17.79 30.89
C ILE A 217 2.18 17.51 31.57
N THR A 218 2.14 17.06 32.82
CA THR A 218 3.34 16.80 33.63
C THR A 218 4.22 15.72 32.99
N ARG A 219 3.63 14.60 32.57
CA ARG A 219 4.34 13.49 31.93
C ARG A 219 4.96 13.92 30.60
N THR A 220 4.20 14.63 29.76
CA THR A 220 4.69 15.11 28.46
C THR A 220 5.86 16.08 28.63
N LEU A 221 5.79 16.97 29.62
CA LEU A 221 6.90 17.86 30.00
C LEU A 221 8.14 17.07 30.41
N ARG A 222 8.01 16.12 31.34
CA ARG A 222 9.13 15.34 31.87
C ARG A 222 9.76 14.39 30.85
N ILE A 223 8.98 13.84 29.92
CA ILE A 223 9.52 13.03 28.80
C ILE A 223 10.49 13.87 27.96
N ARG A 224 10.18 15.16 27.75
CA ARG A 224 11.00 16.06 26.94
C ARG A 224 12.11 16.74 27.73
N ARG A 225 11.86 17.05 29.00
CA ARG A 225 12.80 17.65 29.95
C ARG A 225 12.70 16.94 31.31
N PRO A 226 13.51 15.89 31.55
CA PRO A 226 13.42 15.08 32.76
C PRO A 226 13.51 15.86 34.08
N ASP A 227 14.26 16.97 34.06
CA ASP A 227 14.54 17.83 35.22
C ASP A 227 13.55 19.00 35.38
N ASP A 228 12.51 19.09 34.55
CA ASP A 228 11.52 20.16 34.63
C ASP A 228 10.56 19.97 35.82
N THR A 229 10.65 20.87 36.80
CA THR A 229 9.84 20.83 38.04
C THR A 229 8.62 21.74 38.01
N ARG A 230 8.44 22.59 36.99
CA ARG A 230 7.39 23.64 36.97
C ARG A 230 5.98 23.08 37.18
N ALA A 231 5.70 21.91 36.62
CA ALA A 231 4.41 21.25 36.79
C ALA A 231 4.15 20.76 38.23
N LEU A 232 5.23 20.47 39.00
CA LEU A 232 5.16 20.14 40.42
C LEU A 232 5.11 21.39 41.29
N ASP A 233 5.79 22.45 40.87
CA ASP A 233 5.89 23.73 41.61
C ASP A 233 4.59 24.56 41.49
N GLU A 234 3.89 24.46 40.36
CA GLU A 234 2.66 25.22 40.06
C GLU A 234 1.41 24.31 39.80
N PRO A 235 1.01 23.42 40.73
CA PRO A 235 -0.06 22.44 40.47
C PRO A 235 -1.43 23.10 40.24
N GLY A 236 -1.65 24.29 40.79
CA GLY A 236 -2.84 25.10 40.51
C GLY A 236 -2.88 25.62 39.07
N ALA A 237 -1.76 26.09 38.55
CA ALA A 237 -1.65 26.58 37.18
C ALA A 237 -1.79 25.44 36.17
N VAL A 238 -1.24 24.25 36.46
CA VAL A 238 -1.41 23.05 35.63
C VAL A 238 -2.89 22.67 35.50
N ARG A 239 -3.61 22.58 36.63
CA ARG A 239 -5.05 22.27 36.61
C ARG A 239 -5.86 23.32 35.88
N HIS A 240 -5.50 24.59 36.04
CA HIS A 240 -6.14 25.68 35.34
C HIS A 240 -5.91 25.61 33.81
N LEU A 241 -4.66 25.38 33.38
CA LEU A 241 -4.30 25.20 31.97
C LEU A 241 -5.00 23.98 31.36
N ALA A 242 -5.11 22.88 32.12
CA ALA A 242 -5.84 21.70 31.69
C ALA A 242 -7.34 22.00 31.45
N GLY A 243 -7.95 22.79 32.33
CA GLY A 243 -9.34 23.25 32.16
C GLY A 243 -9.53 24.11 30.91
N LEU A 244 -8.59 25.01 30.61
CA LEU A 244 -8.62 25.81 29.37
C LEU A 244 -8.46 24.97 28.10
N CYS A 245 -7.86 23.79 28.19
CA CYS A 245 -7.78 22.83 27.07
C CYS A 245 -9.05 21.97 26.93
N GLY A 246 -10.08 22.23 27.74
CA GLY A 246 -11.28 21.38 27.82
C GLY A 246 -10.94 19.94 28.22
N HIS A 247 -9.81 19.72 28.90
CA HIS A 247 -9.28 18.41 29.26
C HIS A 247 -9.12 17.42 28.07
N LEU A 248 -8.92 17.95 26.85
CA LEU A 248 -8.75 17.14 25.64
C LEU A 248 -7.28 16.72 25.46
N PRO A 249 -6.96 15.41 25.37
CA PRO A 249 -5.58 14.91 25.30
C PRO A 249 -4.71 15.60 24.25
N LEU A 250 -5.25 15.83 23.05
CA LEU A 250 -4.49 16.47 21.97
C LEU A 250 -4.13 17.94 22.29
N ALA A 251 -5.07 18.71 22.83
CA ALA A 251 -4.80 20.10 23.22
C ALA A 251 -3.80 20.17 24.37
N LEU A 252 -3.92 19.25 25.34
CA LEU A 252 -3.00 19.10 26.47
C LEU A 252 -1.56 18.77 26.01
N ALA A 253 -1.41 17.86 25.04
CA ALA A 253 -0.10 17.52 24.47
C ALA A 253 0.54 18.71 23.75
N VAL A 254 -0.26 19.49 23.03
CA VAL A 254 0.21 20.73 22.36
C VAL A 254 0.67 21.75 23.39
N VAL A 255 -0.12 22.09 24.40
CA VAL A 255 0.30 23.10 25.40
C VAL A 255 1.49 22.62 26.25
N ALA A 256 1.58 21.33 26.56
CA ALA A 256 2.74 20.77 27.26
C ALA A 256 4.01 20.86 26.40
N SER A 257 3.89 20.72 25.08
CA SER A 257 4.99 20.99 24.17
C SER A 257 5.43 22.43 24.17
N ILE A 258 4.46 23.35 24.15
CA ILE A 258 4.73 24.79 24.15
C ILE A 258 5.57 25.14 25.38
N LEU A 259 5.19 24.63 26.56
CA LEU A 259 5.95 24.76 27.80
C LEU A 259 7.33 24.08 27.72
N ALA A 260 7.44 22.88 27.12
CA ALA A 260 8.73 22.21 26.98
C ALA A 260 9.72 22.98 26.07
N GLY A 261 9.18 23.73 25.10
CA GLY A 261 9.95 24.56 24.18
C GLY A 261 10.48 25.84 24.81
N ASP A 262 9.78 26.40 25.79
CA ASP A 262 10.12 27.64 26.46
C ASP A 262 10.27 27.42 27.99
N PRO A 263 11.49 27.15 28.48
CA PRO A 263 11.73 26.84 29.89
C PRO A 263 11.58 28.05 30.83
N ASP A 264 11.66 29.27 30.30
CA ASP A 264 11.54 30.50 31.10
C ASP A 264 10.07 30.90 31.28
N GLN A 265 9.18 30.48 30.38
CA GLN A 265 7.75 30.70 30.50
C GLN A 265 7.14 29.88 31.65
N THR A 266 6.41 30.54 32.54
CA THR A 266 5.66 29.86 33.62
C THR A 266 4.37 29.21 33.10
N ILE A 267 3.85 28.24 33.84
CA ILE A 267 2.59 27.58 33.46
C ILE A 267 1.42 28.58 33.55
N GLY A 268 1.45 29.47 34.54
CA GLY A 268 0.47 30.55 34.68
C GLY A 268 0.43 31.52 33.49
N GLU A 269 1.59 31.92 32.96
CA GLU A 269 1.68 32.81 31.79
C GLU A 269 1.08 32.17 30.53
N LEU A 270 1.36 30.88 30.28
CA LEU A 270 0.76 30.19 29.14
C LEU A 270 -0.75 30.06 29.28
N ALA A 271 -1.25 29.77 30.49
CA ALA A 271 -2.68 29.69 30.75
C ALA A 271 -3.38 31.03 30.49
N ALA A 272 -2.76 32.15 30.88
CA ALA A 272 -3.29 33.48 30.58
C ALA A 272 -3.36 33.75 29.07
N ALA A 273 -2.29 33.41 28.33
CA ALA A 273 -2.25 33.57 26.87
C ALA A 273 -3.31 32.73 26.16
N LEU A 274 -3.52 31.48 26.60
CA LEU A 274 -4.54 30.59 26.03
C LEU A 274 -5.95 31.13 26.26
N ARG A 275 -6.22 31.66 27.45
CA ARG A 275 -7.52 32.26 27.76
C ARG A 275 -7.83 33.47 26.88
N ASP A 276 -6.90 34.42 26.78
CA ASP A 276 -7.07 35.61 25.93
C ASP A 276 -7.33 35.22 24.46
N ARG A 277 -6.61 34.21 23.95
CA ARG A 277 -6.82 33.71 22.59
C ARG A 277 -8.18 33.03 22.40
N ALA A 278 -8.60 32.21 23.35
CA ALA A 278 -9.90 31.53 23.33
C ALA A 278 -11.07 32.52 23.35
N THR A 279 -11.03 33.54 24.21
CA THR A 279 -12.07 34.58 24.28
C THR A 279 -12.25 35.29 22.93
N ARG A 280 -11.15 35.67 22.27
CA ARG A 280 -11.21 36.31 20.95
C ARG A 280 -11.78 35.40 19.86
N LEU A 281 -11.52 34.09 19.93
CA LEU A 281 -12.08 33.11 18.99
C LEU A 281 -13.58 32.89 19.21
N GLU A 282 -14.04 32.85 20.45
CA GLU A 282 -15.46 32.73 20.80
C GLU A 282 -16.25 33.97 20.38
N GLU A 283 -15.68 35.17 20.50
CA GLU A 283 -16.30 36.42 20.00
C GLU A 283 -16.46 36.43 18.47
N LEU A 284 -15.58 35.73 17.75
CA LEU A 284 -15.58 35.64 16.28
C LEU A 284 -16.38 34.46 15.73
N SER A 285 -16.75 33.48 16.56
CA SER A 285 -17.40 32.23 16.12
C SER A 285 -18.65 31.90 16.94
N TYR A 286 -19.81 31.82 16.28
CA TYR A 286 -21.03 31.27 16.87
C TYR A 286 -20.95 29.72 16.88
N GLY A 287 -20.18 29.14 17.81
CA GLY A 287 -20.19 27.68 18.03
C GLY A 287 -18.96 27.05 18.69
N GLY A 288 -19.07 26.76 20.00
CA GLY A 288 -18.67 25.54 20.72
C GLY A 288 -17.28 24.87 20.62
N SER A 289 -16.35 25.24 19.72
CA SER A 289 -15.07 24.52 19.52
C SER A 289 -13.80 25.38 19.66
N GLY A 290 -13.86 26.49 20.41
CA GLY A 290 -12.76 27.47 20.51
C GLY A 290 -11.47 26.98 21.20
N LEU A 291 -11.55 26.03 22.14
CA LEU A 291 -10.44 25.69 23.05
C LEU A 291 -9.29 24.89 22.40
N VAL A 292 -9.59 23.86 21.62
CA VAL A 292 -8.56 23.08 20.89
C VAL A 292 -7.91 23.95 19.82
N THR A 293 -8.73 24.72 19.10
CA THR A 293 -8.25 25.68 18.11
C THR A 293 -7.31 26.68 18.78
N ALA A 294 -7.64 27.23 19.95
CA ALA A 294 -6.75 28.15 20.68
C ALA A 294 -5.37 27.55 21.00
N ALA A 295 -5.28 26.25 21.35
CA ALA A 295 -3.99 25.58 21.57
C ALA A 295 -3.18 25.45 20.26
N PHE A 296 -3.82 25.09 19.15
CA PHE A 296 -3.17 25.03 17.84
C PHE A 296 -2.71 26.42 17.38
N GLU A 297 -3.53 27.44 17.59
CA GLU A 297 -3.24 28.85 17.31
C GLU A 297 -2.00 29.34 18.06
N LEU A 298 -1.86 29.01 19.34
CA LEU A 298 -0.69 29.39 20.12
C LEU A 298 0.59 28.69 19.64
N SER A 299 0.51 27.41 19.28
CA SER A 299 1.66 26.69 18.72
C SER A 299 2.04 27.27 17.35
N TYR A 300 1.03 27.50 16.50
CA TYR A 300 1.20 28.07 15.16
C TYR A 300 1.77 29.48 15.17
N ALA A 301 1.34 30.34 16.10
CA ALA A 301 1.85 31.71 16.24
C ALA A 301 3.34 31.79 16.64
N ARG A 302 3.92 30.71 17.17
CA ARG A 302 5.35 30.61 17.52
C ARG A 302 6.21 30.10 16.37
N LEU A 303 5.60 29.61 15.30
CA LEU A 303 6.33 29.14 14.13
C LEU A 303 6.99 30.32 13.42
N THR A 304 8.18 30.07 12.90
CA THR A 304 8.78 30.99 11.93
C THR A 304 7.88 31.09 10.69
N PRO A 305 7.95 32.18 9.91
CA PRO A 305 7.16 32.31 8.67
C PRO A 305 7.37 31.13 7.70
N GLU A 306 8.58 30.57 7.65
CA GLU A 306 8.91 29.42 6.80
C GLU A 306 8.30 28.11 7.32
N GLU A 307 8.28 27.90 8.64
CA GLU A 307 7.60 26.76 9.28
C GLU A 307 6.09 26.83 9.11
N ALA A 308 5.48 28.00 9.36
CA ALA A 308 4.04 28.20 9.20
C ALA A 308 3.60 27.92 7.76
N ARG A 309 4.30 28.48 6.77
CA ARG A 309 4.03 28.22 5.35
C ARG A 309 4.21 26.75 4.99
N THR A 310 5.28 26.11 5.45
CA THR A 310 5.52 24.68 5.17
C THR A 310 4.43 23.81 5.80
N PHE A 311 4.01 24.09 7.03
CA PHE A 311 2.92 23.38 7.70
C PHE A 311 1.61 23.45 6.92
N ARG A 312 1.23 24.62 6.42
CA ARG A 312 0.04 24.79 5.59
C ARG A 312 0.14 24.04 4.27
N LEU A 313 1.25 24.21 3.53
CA LEU A 313 1.44 23.57 2.23
C LEU A 313 1.55 22.04 2.29
N LEU A 314 2.03 21.48 3.40
CA LEU A 314 2.06 20.03 3.59
C LEU A 314 0.66 19.40 3.55
N SER A 315 -0.39 20.15 3.89
CA SER A 315 -1.78 19.66 3.85
C SER A 315 -2.28 19.33 2.44
N VAL A 316 -1.63 19.89 1.40
CA VAL A 316 -1.91 19.63 -0.02
C VAL A 316 -1.63 18.16 -0.38
N ASN A 317 -0.65 17.51 0.25
CA ASN A 317 -0.40 16.09 0.04
C ASN A 317 -1.54 15.26 0.64
N LEU A 318 -2.30 14.56 -0.19
CA LEU A 318 -3.45 13.75 0.25
C LEU A 318 -3.06 12.55 1.15
N GLY A 319 -1.84 12.05 1.05
CA GLY A 319 -1.36 10.94 1.85
C GLY A 319 -1.21 11.22 3.35
N GLN A 320 -1.22 10.15 4.15
CA GLN A 320 -1.11 10.24 5.62
C GLN A 320 0.30 10.65 6.08
N GLN A 321 1.32 10.34 5.28
CA GLN A 321 2.71 10.69 5.56
C GLN A 321 3.42 11.25 4.33
N VAL A 322 4.42 12.09 4.56
CA VAL A 322 5.18 12.80 3.54
C VAL A 322 6.68 12.58 3.80
N SER A 323 7.44 12.20 2.78
CA SER A 323 8.91 12.15 2.87
C SER A 323 9.50 13.56 3.02
N VAL A 324 10.72 13.66 3.56
CA VAL A 324 11.45 14.94 3.64
C VAL A 324 11.63 15.56 2.25
N GLU A 325 11.85 14.73 1.23
CA GLU A 325 12.02 15.14 -0.16
C GLU A 325 10.72 15.71 -0.75
N ALA A 326 9.58 15.00 -0.59
CA ALA A 326 8.28 15.49 -1.02
C ALA A 326 7.83 16.75 -0.26
N ALA A 327 8.15 16.84 1.04
CA ALA A 327 7.93 18.04 1.84
C ALA A 327 8.75 19.23 1.30
N GLY A 328 10.00 18.99 0.89
CA GLY A 328 10.86 19.99 0.25
C GLY A 328 10.28 20.48 -1.07
N ALA A 329 9.79 19.57 -1.91
CA ALA A 329 9.12 19.91 -3.16
C ALA A 329 7.89 20.79 -2.93
N LEU A 330 7.00 20.39 -2.01
CA LEU A 330 5.82 21.18 -1.63
C LEU A 330 6.18 22.58 -1.17
N ALA A 331 7.13 22.69 -0.23
CA ALA A 331 7.54 23.97 0.31
C ALA A 331 8.34 24.82 -0.69
N GLY A 332 8.92 24.21 -1.73
CA GLY A 332 9.86 24.86 -2.64
C GLY A 332 11.22 25.11 -1.98
N LEU A 333 11.64 24.21 -1.09
CA LEU A 333 12.84 24.36 -0.25
C LEU A 333 13.84 23.22 -0.51
N PRO A 334 15.16 23.50 -0.46
CA PRO A 334 16.17 22.45 -0.51
C PRO A 334 16.05 21.48 0.67
N VAL A 335 16.37 20.20 0.42
CA VAL A 335 16.30 19.10 1.42
C VAL A 335 16.99 19.45 2.77
N PRO A 336 18.19 20.07 2.81
CA PRO A 336 18.80 20.45 4.09
C PRO A 336 18.00 21.48 4.88
N THR A 337 17.32 22.39 4.20
CA THR A 337 16.51 23.47 4.79
C THR A 337 15.19 22.92 5.29
N VAL A 338 14.43 22.20 4.44
CA VAL A 338 13.14 21.62 4.85
C VAL A 338 13.32 20.63 5.99
N ARG A 339 14.44 19.91 6.06
CA ARG A 339 14.74 19.03 7.20
C ARG A 339 14.86 19.80 8.53
N LYS A 340 15.34 21.03 8.52
CA LYS A 340 15.37 21.90 9.72
C LYS A 340 13.96 22.35 10.06
N VAL A 341 13.20 22.81 9.07
CA VAL A 341 11.79 23.22 9.22
C VAL A 341 10.93 22.09 9.80
N LEU A 342 11.00 20.88 9.24
CA LEU A 342 10.26 19.72 9.74
C LEU A 342 10.64 19.33 11.18
N ARG A 343 11.91 19.53 11.58
CA ARG A 343 12.30 19.33 12.99
C ARG A 343 11.67 20.38 13.90
N GLY A 344 11.61 21.64 13.48
CA GLY A 344 10.93 22.71 14.21
C GLY A 344 9.44 22.45 14.36
N LEU A 345 8.77 22.07 13.27
CA LEU A 345 7.35 21.65 13.29
C LEU A 345 7.09 20.47 14.24
N ARG A 346 7.98 19.48 14.26
CA ARG A 346 7.89 18.36 15.23
C ARG A 346 8.17 18.79 16.66
N ALA A 347 9.12 19.70 16.87
CA ALA A 347 9.39 20.27 18.19
C ALA A 347 8.15 21.00 18.72
N ALA A 348 7.40 21.68 17.84
CA ALA A 348 6.13 22.33 18.13
C ALA A 348 4.90 21.39 18.17
N HIS A 349 5.07 20.06 18.04
CA HIS A 349 3.98 19.06 17.92
C HIS A 349 2.97 19.34 16.80
N MET A 350 3.38 20.07 15.77
CA MET A 350 2.56 20.31 14.58
C MET A 350 2.60 19.10 13.62
N LEU A 351 3.61 18.24 13.75
CA LEU A 351 3.79 17.01 12.98
C LEU A 351 4.31 15.87 13.86
N GLU A 352 3.97 14.66 13.48
CA GLU A 352 4.45 13.42 14.09
C GLU A 352 5.54 12.74 13.24
N PRO A 353 6.40 11.89 13.84
CA PRO A 353 7.31 11.05 13.05
C PRO A 353 6.54 10.02 12.21
N GLY A 354 6.82 9.97 10.91
CA GLY A 354 6.34 8.92 10.01
C GLY A 354 7.23 7.66 10.04
N LYS A 355 6.82 6.63 9.30
CA LYS A 355 7.58 5.38 9.13
C LYS A 355 7.66 5.01 7.64
N PRO A 356 8.86 4.75 7.09
CA PRO A 356 10.15 4.61 7.76
C PRO A 356 10.78 5.95 8.19
N ARG A 357 11.99 5.91 8.77
CA ARG A 357 12.72 7.13 9.20
C ARG A 357 12.95 8.02 7.98
N GLY A 358 12.58 9.29 8.08
CA GLY A 358 12.63 10.24 6.95
C GLY A 358 11.25 10.73 6.51
N TRP A 359 10.17 10.19 7.09
CA TRP A 359 8.81 10.64 6.85
C TRP A 359 8.27 11.43 8.05
N VAL A 360 7.30 12.29 7.77
CA VAL A 360 6.49 13.02 8.75
C VAL A 360 5.02 12.71 8.51
N ARG A 361 4.22 12.74 9.57
CA ARG A 361 2.79 12.42 9.55
C ARG A 361 1.99 13.57 10.14
N PHE A 362 0.81 13.84 9.60
CA PHE A 362 -0.16 14.68 10.28
C PHE A 362 -1.00 13.88 11.27
N HIS A 363 -1.37 14.53 12.37
CA HIS A 363 -2.58 14.14 13.08
C HIS A 363 -3.81 14.75 12.36
N ASP A 364 -4.92 14.01 12.24
CA ASP A 364 -6.10 14.42 11.44
C ASP A 364 -6.61 15.82 11.76
N LEU A 365 -6.69 16.19 13.04
CA LEU A 365 -7.11 17.53 13.47
C LEU A 365 -6.11 18.64 13.10
N LEU A 366 -4.80 18.37 13.19
CA LEU A 366 -3.77 19.33 12.79
C LEU A 366 -3.75 19.50 11.27
N ARG A 367 -4.07 18.43 10.53
CA ARG A 367 -4.28 18.51 9.09
C ARG A 367 -5.44 19.42 8.74
N LEU A 368 -6.62 19.22 9.34
CA LEU A 368 -7.78 20.08 9.11
C LEU A 368 -7.49 21.54 9.49
N PHE A 369 -6.73 21.76 10.56
CA PHE A 369 -6.26 23.09 10.95
C PHE A 369 -5.32 23.69 9.89
N ALA A 370 -4.35 22.91 9.39
CA ALA A 370 -3.45 23.32 8.32
C ALA A 370 -4.19 23.64 7.01
N GLU A 371 -5.19 22.82 6.64
CA GLU A 371 -6.03 23.01 5.45
C GLU A 371 -6.82 24.31 5.55
N ARG A 372 -7.44 24.59 6.70
CA ARG A 372 -8.14 25.87 6.94
C ARG A 372 -7.18 27.05 6.86
N ARG A 373 -6.02 26.98 7.52
CA ARG A 373 -5.02 28.05 7.47
C ARG A 373 -4.49 28.27 6.06
N CYS A 374 -4.30 27.20 5.29
CA CYS A 374 -3.92 27.27 3.88
C CYS A 374 -4.97 28.07 3.08
N GLN A 375 -6.26 27.79 3.27
CA GLN A 375 -7.35 28.52 2.61
C GLN A 375 -7.45 30.00 3.03
N GLU A 376 -7.13 30.31 4.29
CA GLU A 376 -7.21 31.67 4.83
C GLU A 376 -5.99 32.54 4.48
N GLU A 377 -4.78 31.94 4.41
CA GLU A 377 -3.52 32.68 4.33
C GLU A 377 -2.75 32.51 3.00
N ASP A 378 -2.95 31.41 2.28
CA ASP A 378 -2.28 31.17 1.00
C ASP A 378 -3.26 31.42 -0.16
N ASP A 379 -2.79 32.15 -1.17
CA ASP A 379 -3.57 32.33 -2.39
C ASP A 379 -3.59 31.05 -3.25
N GLU A 380 -4.59 30.95 -4.12
CA GLU A 380 -4.76 29.79 -5.00
C GLU A 380 -3.50 29.54 -5.84
N ALA A 381 -2.83 30.60 -6.31
CA ALA A 381 -1.60 30.51 -7.09
C ALA A 381 -0.44 29.84 -6.32
N THR A 382 -0.29 30.12 -5.03
CA THR A 382 0.72 29.48 -4.18
C THR A 382 0.43 27.99 -3.99
N VAL A 383 -0.84 27.64 -3.76
CA VAL A 383 -1.28 26.24 -3.60
C VAL A 383 -1.12 25.46 -4.89
N GLU A 384 -1.47 26.06 -6.02
CA GLU A 384 -1.26 25.49 -7.36
C GLU A 384 0.22 25.25 -7.64
N ALA A 385 1.09 26.24 -7.39
CA ALA A 385 2.53 26.07 -7.57
C ALA A 385 3.12 24.99 -6.65
N ALA A 386 2.60 24.84 -5.43
CA ALA A 386 3.00 23.76 -4.53
C ALA A 386 2.54 22.39 -5.03
N THR A 387 1.31 22.31 -5.55
CA THR A 387 0.75 21.10 -6.18
C THR A 387 1.62 20.69 -7.36
N ASP A 388 1.95 21.61 -8.26
CA ASP A 388 2.76 21.32 -9.45
C ASP A 388 4.16 20.80 -9.06
N ARG A 389 4.82 21.41 -8.07
CA ARG A 389 6.12 20.93 -7.56
C ARG A 389 6.02 19.53 -6.95
N LEU A 390 4.96 19.23 -6.21
CA LEU A 390 4.75 17.90 -5.63
C LEU A 390 4.56 16.83 -6.72
N LEU A 391 3.72 17.11 -7.71
CA LEU A 391 3.45 16.19 -8.82
C LEU A 391 4.72 15.94 -9.64
N VAL A 392 5.50 16.99 -9.95
CA VAL A 392 6.79 16.87 -10.63
C VAL A 392 7.77 16.04 -9.80
N HIS A 393 7.86 16.27 -8.49
CA HIS A 393 8.72 15.48 -7.62
C HIS A 393 8.36 13.98 -7.65
N TYR A 394 7.08 13.64 -7.51
CA TYR A 394 6.65 12.24 -7.56
C TYR A 394 6.86 11.61 -8.93
N HIS A 395 6.62 12.36 -10.01
CA HIS A 395 6.96 11.92 -11.36
C HIS A 395 8.45 11.58 -11.49
N ASP A 396 9.34 12.52 -11.14
CA ASP A 396 10.78 12.38 -11.34
C ASP A 396 11.36 11.28 -10.45
N ALA A 397 10.92 11.19 -9.20
CA ALA A 397 11.36 10.16 -8.28
C ALA A 397 10.88 8.76 -8.70
N ALA A 398 9.63 8.63 -9.17
CA ALA A 398 9.12 7.36 -9.69
C ALA A 398 9.84 6.92 -10.97
N ARG A 399 10.18 7.89 -11.84
CA ARG A 399 10.97 7.64 -13.05
C ARG A 399 12.39 7.17 -12.71
N ASP A 400 13.11 7.89 -11.84
CA ASP A 400 14.47 7.52 -11.41
C ASP A 400 14.50 6.13 -10.76
N ALA A 401 13.57 5.85 -9.86
CA ALA A 401 13.47 4.53 -9.23
C ALA A 401 13.22 3.42 -10.27
N THR A 402 12.33 3.66 -11.24
CA THR A 402 12.04 2.71 -12.32
C THR A 402 13.26 2.48 -13.20
N GLU A 403 13.96 3.53 -13.62
CA GLU A 403 15.18 3.45 -14.44
C GLU A 403 16.27 2.63 -13.73
N ARG A 404 16.52 2.91 -12.44
CA ARG A 404 17.50 2.17 -11.63
C ARG A 404 17.17 0.70 -11.49
N ILE A 405 15.89 0.35 -11.29
CA ILE A 405 15.47 -1.06 -11.21
C ILE A 405 15.71 -1.76 -12.55
N VAL A 406 15.40 -1.10 -13.67
CA VAL A 406 15.62 -1.65 -15.01
C VAL A 406 17.12 -1.82 -15.29
N GLU A 407 17.95 -0.85 -14.93
CA GLU A 407 19.41 -0.93 -15.10
C GLU A 407 20.02 -2.04 -14.23
N ALA A 408 19.63 -2.13 -12.96
CA ALA A 408 20.07 -3.19 -12.07
C ALA A 408 19.68 -4.57 -12.64
N ALA A 409 18.45 -4.72 -13.12
CA ALA A 409 17.99 -5.97 -13.73
C ALA A 409 18.79 -6.33 -15.00
N ARG A 410 19.14 -5.34 -15.84
CA ARG A 410 19.99 -5.55 -17.03
C ARG A 410 21.40 -5.99 -16.66
N ALA A 411 21.91 -5.54 -15.52
CA ALA A 411 23.20 -5.94 -14.97
C ALA A 411 23.14 -7.27 -14.17
N GLY A 412 21.99 -7.96 -14.14
CA GLY A 412 21.81 -9.21 -13.38
C GLY A 412 21.63 -9.02 -11.87
N GLY A 413 21.41 -7.79 -11.40
CA GLY A 413 21.22 -7.44 -10.00
C GLY A 413 19.82 -6.91 -9.66
N ARG A 414 19.66 -6.39 -8.45
CA ARG A 414 18.46 -5.70 -7.96
C ARG A 414 18.83 -4.38 -7.29
N ASP A 415 17.95 -3.39 -7.35
CA ASP A 415 18.05 -2.15 -6.57
C ASP A 415 16.98 -2.17 -5.46
N ASP A 416 17.30 -2.86 -4.36
CA ASP A 416 16.39 -3.01 -3.21
C ASP A 416 15.99 -1.65 -2.59
N GLY A 417 16.83 -0.62 -2.77
CA GLY A 417 16.56 0.74 -2.29
C GLY A 417 15.46 1.43 -3.11
N ALA A 418 15.57 1.37 -4.44
CA ALA A 418 14.55 1.90 -5.34
C ALA A 418 13.22 1.14 -5.20
N GLU A 419 13.26 -0.19 -5.09
CA GLU A 419 12.06 -1.01 -4.83
C GLU A 419 11.41 -0.66 -3.48
N GLY A 420 12.20 -0.55 -2.42
CA GLY A 420 11.71 -0.18 -1.08
C GLY A 420 11.13 1.23 -1.01
N TRP A 421 11.66 2.18 -1.77
CA TRP A 421 11.10 3.53 -1.89
C TRP A 421 9.73 3.50 -2.58
N LEU A 422 9.62 2.80 -3.73
CA LEU A 422 8.34 2.66 -4.45
C LEU A 422 7.27 1.97 -3.58
N ASP A 423 7.64 0.94 -2.82
CA ASP A 423 6.73 0.28 -1.87
C ASP A 423 6.24 1.24 -0.78
N THR A 424 7.13 2.07 -0.24
CA THR A 424 6.82 3.05 0.81
C THR A 424 5.92 4.18 0.30
N GLU A 425 6.21 4.71 -0.89
CA GLU A 425 5.49 5.83 -1.50
C GLU A 425 4.28 5.38 -2.34
N ARG A 426 4.03 4.07 -2.48
CA ARG A 426 2.96 3.49 -3.32
C ARG A 426 1.61 4.20 -3.15
N MET A 427 1.20 4.44 -1.90
CA MET A 427 -0.06 5.12 -1.61
C MET A 427 -0.01 6.61 -1.97
N ASN A 428 1.10 7.28 -1.68
CA ASN A 428 1.27 8.70 -2.03
C ASN A 428 1.29 8.91 -3.54
N LEU A 429 1.91 8.01 -4.31
CA LEU A 429 1.92 8.08 -5.78
C LEU A 429 0.50 7.95 -6.36
N ARG A 430 -0.32 7.03 -5.84
CA ARG A 430 -1.74 6.90 -6.24
C ARG A 430 -2.54 8.14 -5.88
N LEU A 431 -2.36 8.63 -4.66
CA LEU A 431 -3.03 9.84 -4.20
C LEU A 431 -2.58 11.11 -4.93
N ALA A 432 -1.34 11.16 -5.42
CA ALA A 432 -0.86 12.23 -6.27
C ALA A 432 -1.60 12.26 -7.62
N LEU A 433 -1.92 11.10 -8.21
CA LEU A 433 -2.76 11.03 -9.41
C LEU A 433 -4.18 11.57 -9.15
N HIS A 434 -4.76 11.22 -7.99
CA HIS A 434 -6.06 11.76 -7.61
C HIS A 434 -6.02 13.28 -7.37
N LEU A 435 -4.99 13.78 -6.69
CA LEU A 435 -4.75 15.22 -6.51
C LEU A 435 -4.67 15.93 -7.86
N ALA A 436 -3.95 15.35 -8.81
CA ALA A 436 -3.84 15.91 -10.15
C ALA A 436 -5.18 15.94 -10.89
N HIS A 437 -6.03 14.92 -10.73
CA HIS A 437 -7.38 14.92 -11.26
C HIS A 437 -8.21 16.09 -10.71
N VAL A 438 -8.28 16.20 -9.38
CA VAL A 438 -9.07 17.24 -8.68
C VAL A 438 -8.57 18.65 -9.01
N ARG A 439 -7.26 18.82 -9.22
CA ARG A 439 -6.63 20.13 -9.52
C ARG A 439 -6.44 20.41 -11.01
N GLY A 440 -6.96 19.55 -11.89
CA GLY A 440 -6.86 19.74 -13.35
C GLY A 440 -5.44 19.66 -13.91
N ARG A 441 -4.53 18.95 -13.25
CA ARG A 441 -3.08 18.86 -13.60
C ARG A 441 -2.73 17.60 -14.41
N TRP A 442 -3.54 17.30 -15.41
CA TRP A 442 -3.50 16.03 -16.14
C TRP A 442 -2.21 15.79 -16.92
N ALA A 443 -1.60 16.84 -17.48
CA ALA A 443 -0.38 16.74 -18.29
C ALA A 443 0.83 16.20 -17.50
N VAL A 444 0.96 16.57 -16.22
CA VAL A 444 2.03 16.06 -15.33
C VAL A 444 1.69 14.67 -14.79
N ALA A 445 0.40 14.38 -14.61
CA ALA A 445 -0.08 13.12 -14.06
C ALA A 445 0.06 11.94 -15.02
N LEU A 446 -0.03 12.16 -16.33
CA LEU A 446 0.04 11.11 -17.36
C LEU A 446 1.38 10.34 -17.30
N PRO A 447 2.56 10.99 -17.38
CA PRO A 447 3.83 10.29 -17.22
C PRO A 447 3.98 9.59 -15.86
N LEU A 448 3.46 10.20 -14.78
CA LEU A 448 3.46 9.57 -13.46
C LEU A 448 2.62 8.28 -13.45
N ALA A 449 1.43 8.29 -14.08
CA ALA A 449 0.55 7.13 -14.15
C ALA A 449 1.20 5.94 -14.86
N HIS A 450 2.06 6.18 -15.86
CA HIS A 450 2.85 5.12 -16.49
C HIS A 450 3.86 4.48 -15.54
N ASN A 451 4.64 5.29 -14.84
CA ASN A 451 5.64 4.77 -13.89
C ASN A 451 4.97 3.99 -12.77
N VAL A 452 3.84 4.50 -12.25
CA VAL A 452 3.04 3.80 -11.23
C VAL A 452 2.46 2.50 -11.80
N SER A 453 1.89 2.52 -13.01
CA SER A 453 1.38 1.31 -13.67
C SER A 453 2.46 0.26 -13.90
N TRP A 454 3.66 0.67 -14.28
CA TRP A 454 4.80 -0.22 -14.43
C TRP A 454 5.18 -0.88 -13.10
N PHE A 455 5.27 -0.08 -12.04
CA PHE A 455 5.59 -0.57 -10.71
C PHE A 455 4.53 -1.53 -10.17
N LEU A 456 3.24 -1.18 -10.28
CA LEU A 456 2.14 -2.03 -9.81
C LEU A 456 2.09 -3.36 -10.56
N ARG A 457 2.39 -3.37 -11.86
CA ARG A 457 2.53 -4.60 -12.66
C ARG A 457 3.67 -5.49 -12.15
N ARG A 458 4.82 -4.88 -11.78
CA ARG A 458 5.96 -5.60 -11.20
C ARG A 458 5.61 -6.22 -9.84
N ARG A 459 4.80 -5.52 -9.03
CA ARG A 459 4.33 -6.00 -7.72
C ARG A 459 3.08 -6.87 -7.79
N GLN A 460 2.54 -7.09 -8.98
CA GLN A 460 1.31 -7.88 -9.21
C GLN A 460 0.07 -7.29 -8.51
N ASP A 461 0.08 -5.98 -8.23
CA ASP A 461 -1.08 -5.25 -7.69
C ASP A 461 -2.00 -4.87 -8.87
N TRP A 462 -2.73 -5.87 -9.36
CA TRP A 462 -3.48 -5.76 -10.62
C TRP A 462 -4.66 -4.82 -10.54
N ASP A 463 -5.37 -4.81 -9.40
CA ASP A 463 -6.54 -3.94 -9.18
C ASP A 463 -6.12 -2.47 -9.12
N ALA A 464 -5.08 -2.14 -8.33
CA ALA A 464 -4.58 -0.76 -8.30
C ALA A 464 -4.01 -0.34 -9.65
N GLY A 465 -3.37 -1.26 -10.36
CA GLY A 465 -2.86 -1.01 -11.71
C GLY A 465 -3.97 -0.69 -12.70
N LEU A 466 -5.10 -1.39 -12.62
CA LEU A 466 -6.27 -1.11 -13.45
C LEU A 466 -6.87 0.25 -13.14
N GLU A 467 -7.02 0.61 -11.85
CA GLU A 467 -7.48 1.95 -11.42
C GLU A 467 -6.58 3.06 -11.98
N VAL A 468 -5.26 2.88 -11.92
CA VAL A 468 -4.30 3.85 -12.46
C VAL A 468 -4.41 3.95 -13.99
N CYS A 469 -4.63 2.84 -14.69
CA CYS A 469 -4.87 2.87 -16.14
C CYS A 469 -6.16 3.60 -16.49
N GLU A 470 -7.24 3.44 -15.71
CA GLU A 470 -8.50 4.17 -15.91
C GLU A 470 -8.34 5.68 -15.68
N MET A 471 -7.59 6.09 -14.65
CA MET A 471 -7.21 7.50 -14.48
C MET A 471 -6.38 8.01 -15.65
N ALA A 472 -5.39 7.24 -16.12
CA ALA A 472 -4.57 7.61 -17.28
C ALA A 472 -5.40 7.79 -18.55
N LEU A 473 -6.41 6.94 -18.79
CA LEU A 473 -7.35 7.10 -19.91
C LEU A 473 -8.17 8.38 -19.80
N GLN A 474 -8.69 8.68 -18.60
CA GLN A 474 -9.41 9.93 -18.37
C GLN A 474 -8.51 11.14 -18.62
N PHE A 475 -7.27 11.13 -18.12
CA PHE A 475 -6.32 12.21 -18.34
C PHE A 475 -5.97 12.38 -19.82
N ALA A 476 -5.69 11.30 -20.53
CA ALA A 476 -5.36 11.32 -21.96
C ALA A 476 -6.52 11.86 -22.80
N SER A 477 -7.75 11.49 -22.46
CA SER A 477 -8.96 12.02 -23.09
C SER A 477 -9.11 13.53 -22.86
N LEU A 478 -8.89 13.98 -21.61
CA LEU A 478 -8.98 15.40 -21.24
C LEU A 478 -7.88 16.26 -21.88
N THR A 479 -6.69 15.70 -22.13
CA THR A 479 -5.60 16.38 -22.85
C THR A 479 -5.64 16.18 -24.36
N ALA A 480 -6.60 15.41 -24.88
CA ALA A 480 -6.68 14.99 -26.28
C ALA A 480 -5.36 14.37 -26.82
N ASP A 481 -4.67 13.60 -25.98
CA ASP A 481 -3.41 12.94 -26.32
C ASP A 481 -3.67 11.47 -26.69
N SER A 482 -3.91 11.23 -27.99
CA SER A 482 -4.19 9.89 -28.52
C SER A 482 -3.03 8.91 -28.35
N ALA A 483 -1.79 9.38 -28.25
CA ALA A 483 -0.63 8.50 -28.03
C ALA A 483 -0.63 7.97 -26.60
N GLN A 484 -0.93 8.83 -25.62
CA GLN A 484 -1.08 8.41 -24.23
C GLN A 484 -2.34 7.56 -24.01
N GLU A 485 -3.42 7.85 -24.73
CA GLU A 485 -4.63 7.03 -24.73
C GLU A 485 -4.34 5.59 -25.19
N ALA A 486 -3.62 5.44 -26.31
CA ALA A 486 -3.21 4.13 -26.83
C ALA A 486 -2.36 3.35 -25.82
N GLN A 487 -1.39 4.03 -25.18
CA GLN A 487 -0.50 3.41 -24.21
C GLN A 487 -1.19 3.05 -22.89
N ALA A 488 -2.18 3.84 -22.45
CA ALA A 488 -3.02 3.53 -21.31
C ALA A 488 -3.94 2.35 -21.59
N LEU A 489 -4.54 2.26 -22.79
CA LEU A 489 -5.34 1.11 -23.23
C LEU A 489 -4.49 -0.16 -23.33
N TYR A 490 -3.27 -0.06 -23.88
CA TYR A 490 -2.32 -1.17 -23.90
C TYR A 490 -1.99 -1.65 -22.48
N SER A 491 -1.70 -0.72 -21.57
CA SER A 491 -1.41 -1.06 -20.17
C SER A 491 -2.60 -1.70 -19.48
N LYS A 492 -3.81 -1.17 -19.68
CA LYS A 492 -5.08 -1.77 -19.21
C LYS A 492 -5.26 -3.19 -19.73
N GLY A 493 -5.04 -3.42 -21.03
CA GLY A 493 -5.10 -4.75 -21.63
C GLY A 493 -4.10 -5.72 -20.99
N ASP A 494 -2.89 -5.27 -20.67
CA ASP A 494 -1.89 -6.09 -20.01
C ASP A 494 -2.29 -6.47 -18.57
N PHE A 495 -2.83 -5.51 -17.80
CA PHE A 495 -3.39 -5.78 -16.47
C PHE A 495 -4.54 -6.81 -16.55
N LEU A 496 -5.52 -6.58 -17.41
CA LEU A 496 -6.66 -7.49 -17.60
C LEU A 496 -6.21 -8.90 -18.02
N LYS A 497 -5.21 -9.01 -18.90
CA LYS A 497 -4.63 -10.30 -19.31
C LYS A 497 -3.99 -11.04 -18.13
N ASN A 498 -3.30 -10.34 -17.23
CA ASN A 498 -2.70 -10.95 -16.04
C ASN A 498 -3.75 -11.32 -14.98
N MET A 499 -4.87 -10.60 -14.93
CA MET A 499 -6.07 -10.98 -14.15
C MET A 499 -6.91 -12.09 -14.80
N GLN A 500 -6.44 -12.69 -15.91
CA GLN A 500 -7.15 -13.73 -16.68
C GLN A 500 -8.51 -13.28 -17.26
N ARG A 501 -8.74 -11.97 -17.38
CA ARG A 501 -9.92 -11.36 -18.01
C ARG A 501 -9.65 -11.18 -19.51
N TYR A 502 -9.48 -12.30 -20.23
CA TYR A 502 -8.94 -12.30 -21.59
C TYR A 502 -9.80 -11.59 -22.62
N GLU A 503 -11.13 -11.70 -22.53
CA GLU A 503 -12.06 -10.99 -23.43
C GLU A 503 -11.88 -9.47 -23.31
N SER A 504 -12.01 -8.93 -22.08
CA SER A 504 -11.81 -7.50 -21.82
C SER A 504 -10.38 -7.03 -22.15
N ALA A 505 -9.38 -7.89 -21.99
CA ALA A 505 -8.01 -7.58 -22.39
C ALA A 505 -7.88 -7.43 -23.91
N LEU A 506 -8.50 -8.33 -24.66
CA LEU A 506 -8.51 -8.29 -26.13
C LEU A 506 -9.26 -7.06 -26.66
N ASP A 507 -10.35 -6.65 -26.01
CA ASP A 507 -11.07 -5.41 -26.35
C ASP A 507 -10.17 -4.19 -26.14
N ALA A 508 -9.55 -4.05 -24.96
CA ALA A 508 -8.65 -2.95 -24.66
C ALA A 508 -7.44 -2.90 -25.60
N PHE A 509 -6.86 -4.06 -25.95
CA PHE A 509 -5.78 -4.11 -26.94
C PHE A 509 -6.26 -3.78 -28.36
N ALA A 510 -7.48 -4.13 -28.75
CA ALA A 510 -8.02 -3.78 -30.06
C ALA A 510 -8.19 -2.26 -30.20
N GLU A 511 -8.70 -1.60 -29.17
CA GLU A 511 -8.79 -0.13 -29.13
C GLU A 511 -7.40 0.52 -29.18
N ALA A 512 -6.43 0.00 -28.42
CA ALA A 512 -5.04 0.48 -28.45
C ALA A 512 -4.42 0.31 -29.86
N LEU A 513 -4.63 -0.84 -30.50
CA LEU A 513 -4.11 -1.14 -31.82
C LEU A 513 -4.66 -0.18 -32.88
N GLU A 514 -5.96 0.14 -32.83
CA GLU A 514 -6.58 1.10 -33.74
C GLU A 514 -5.97 2.51 -33.57
N LEU A 515 -5.71 2.93 -32.33
CA LEU A 515 -5.06 4.21 -32.07
C LEU A 515 -3.61 4.23 -32.56
N TYR A 516 -2.80 3.22 -32.24
CA TYR A 516 -1.42 3.14 -32.74
C TYR A 516 -1.39 3.12 -34.27
N HIS A 517 -2.34 2.44 -34.91
CA HIS A 517 -2.47 2.43 -36.36
C HIS A 517 -2.76 3.82 -36.93
N ARG A 518 -3.71 4.55 -36.36
CA ARG A 518 -4.01 5.93 -36.78
C ARG A 518 -2.84 6.89 -36.55
N LEU A 519 -2.04 6.65 -35.51
CA LEU A 519 -0.84 7.43 -35.19
C LEU A 519 0.38 7.06 -36.06
N GLY A 520 0.33 5.93 -36.79
CA GLY A 520 1.47 5.39 -37.51
C GLY A 520 2.57 4.83 -36.61
N ASP A 521 2.27 4.53 -35.36
CA ASP A 521 3.22 3.93 -34.41
C ASP A 521 3.33 2.42 -34.61
N ARG A 522 4.22 2.03 -35.52
CA ARG A 522 4.47 0.63 -35.87
C ARG A 522 5.02 -0.20 -34.72
N ALA A 523 5.76 0.42 -33.79
CA ALA A 523 6.28 -0.27 -32.62
C ALA A 523 5.14 -0.59 -31.63
N GLY A 524 4.27 0.39 -31.36
CA GLY A 524 3.04 0.21 -30.59
C GLY A 524 2.11 -0.86 -31.17
N GLU A 525 1.90 -0.85 -32.49
CA GLU A 525 1.13 -1.89 -33.20
C GLU A 525 1.73 -3.30 -32.96
N ALA A 526 3.04 -3.47 -33.16
CA ALA A 526 3.72 -4.76 -33.02
C ALA A 526 3.65 -5.31 -31.59
N MET A 527 3.89 -4.46 -30.60
CA MET A 527 3.79 -4.82 -29.18
C MET A 527 2.35 -5.19 -28.78
N THR A 528 1.37 -4.45 -29.28
CA THR A 528 -0.05 -4.70 -29.00
C THR A 528 -0.48 -6.03 -29.60
N LEU A 529 -0.15 -6.31 -30.87
CA LEU A 529 -0.43 -7.59 -31.52
C LEU A 529 0.26 -8.77 -30.80
N HIS A 530 1.51 -8.62 -30.38
CA HIS A 530 2.18 -9.66 -29.59
C HIS A 530 1.45 -9.95 -28.27
N SER A 531 0.98 -8.91 -27.59
CA SER A 531 0.24 -9.04 -26.34
C SER A 531 -1.16 -9.64 -26.54
N MET A 532 -1.86 -9.27 -27.62
CA MET A 532 -3.11 -9.90 -28.05
C MET A 532 -2.93 -11.39 -28.35
N GLY A 533 -1.87 -11.77 -29.07
CA GLY A 533 -1.55 -13.17 -29.35
C GLY A 533 -1.31 -13.95 -28.04
N THR A 534 -0.68 -13.30 -27.06
CA THR A 534 -0.46 -13.89 -25.73
C THR A 534 -1.75 -14.06 -24.95
N ALA A 535 -2.66 -13.08 -24.97
CA ALA A 535 -3.97 -13.19 -24.36
C ALA A 535 -4.80 -14.30 -25.01
N ALA A 536 -4.87 -14.33 -26.34
CA ALA A 536 -5.60 -15.36 -27.09
C ALA A 536 -5.05 -16.78 -26.83
N ARG A 537 -3.72 -16.95 -26.75
CA ARG A 537 -3.10 -18.26 -26.44
C ARG A 537 -3.44 -18.73 -25.03
N ARG A 538 -3.43 -17.81 -24.05
CA ARG A 538 -3.80 -18.12 -22.65
C ARG A 538 -5.28 -18.44 -22.49
N ASP A 539 -6.14 -17.83 -23.31
CA ASP A 539 -7.57 -18.13 -23.40
C ASP A 539 -7.88 -19.43 -24.18
N GLY A 540 -6.88 -20.07 -24.79
CA GLY A 540 -7.05 -21.29 -25.59
C GLY A 540 -7.46 -21.07 -27.04
N GLN A 541 -7.55 -19.82 -27.52
CA GLN A 541 -7.83 -19.47 -28.91
C GLN A 541 -6.57 -19.56 -29.79
N TYR A 542 -6.03 -20.77 -29.96
CA TYR A 542 -4.71 -20.98 -30.57
C TYR A 542 -4.61 -20.52 -32.04
N GLU A 543 -5.64 -20.70 -32.86
CA GLU A 543 -5.65 -20.24 -34.26
C GLU A 543 -5.72 -18.71 -34.37
N LYS A 544 -6.38 -18.05 -33.41
CA LYS A 544 -6.34 -16.58 -33.31
C LYS A 544 -4.96 -16.13 -32.89
N ALA A 545 -4.39 -16.74 -31.85
CA ALA A 545 -3.04 -16.45 -31.37
C ALA A 545 -2.00 -16.58 -32.48
N GLN A 546 -2.05 -17.65 -33.28
CA GLN A 546 -1.13 -17.85 -34.40
C GLN A 546 -1.21 -16.71 -35.41
N ARG A 547 -2.42 -16.36 -35.89
CA ARG A 547 -2.61 -15.25 -36.84
C ARG A 547 -2.11 -13.93 -36.29
N THR A 548 -2.39 -13.63 -35.03
CA THR A 548 -1.98 -12.38 -34.39
C THR A 548 -0.46 -12.33 -34.16
N TYR A 549 0.17 -13.43 -33.77
CA TYR A 549 1.63 -13.50 -33.64
C TYR A 549 2.35 -13.43 -34.99
N ASP A 550 1.84 -14.03 -36.06
CA ASP A 550 2.43 -13.91 -37.40
C ASP A 550 2.38 -12.44 -37.88
N ALA A 551 1.29 -11.72 -37.59
CA ALA A 551 1.21 -10.27 -37.85
C ALA A 551 2.24 -9.47 -37.03
N ALA A 552 2.35 -9.73 -35.72
CA ALA A 552 3.36 -9.08 -34.87
C ALA A 552 4.79 -9.37 -35.35
N LEU A 553 5.09 -10.61 -35.75
CA LEU A 553 6.40 -11.03 -36.25
C LEU A 553 6.78 -10.30 -37.55
N ALA A 554 5.82 -10.09 -38.46
CA ALA A 554 6.05 -9.32 -39.67
C ALA A 554 6.47 -7.88 -39.34
N LEU A 555 5.79 -7.24 -38.38
CA LEU A 555 6.11 -5.89 -37.92
C LEU A 555 7.48 -5.81 -37.23
N PHE A 556 7.78 -6.72 -36.31
CA PHE A 556 9.09 -6.74 -35.65
C PHE A 556 10.24 -6.95 -36.62
N ARG A 557 10.05 -7.74 -37.69
CA ARG A 557 11.03 -7.89 -38.78
C ARG A 557 11.21 -6.60 -39.56
N GLU A 558 10.13 -5.90 -39.87
CA GLU A 558 10.15 -4.61 -40.56
C GLU A 558 10.88 -3.54 -39.72
N LEU A 559 10.70 -3.57 -38.40
CA LEU A 559 11.36 -2.70 -37.43
C LEU A 559 12.82 -3.10 -37.11
N GLY A 560 13.26 -4.30 -37.51
CA GLY A 560 14.57 -4.83 -37.16
C GLY A 560 14.73 -5.23 -35.68
N ASP A 561 13.62 -5.40 -34.93
CA ASP A 561 13.65 -5.86 -33.55
C ASP A 561 13.83 -7.39 -33.48
N GLU A 562 15.08 -7.82 -33.62
CA GLU A 562 15.42 -9.25 -33.57
C GLU A 562 15.03 -9.92 -32.25
N GLN A 563 15.10 -9.22 -31.12
CA GLN A 563 14.76 -9.80 -29.82
C GLN A 563 13.26 -10.11 -29.74
N ALA A 564 12.42 -9.16 -30.14
CA ALA A 564 10.97 -9.36 -30.21
C ALA A 564 10.59 -10.44 -31.24
N CYS A 565 11.34 -10.55 -32.35
CA CYS A 565 11.19 -11.66 -33.30
C CYS A 565 11.44 -13.02 -32.62
N GLY A 566 12.55 -13.17 -31.89
CA GLY A 566 12.88 -14.41 -31.17
C GLY A 566 11.80 -14.81 -30.16
N ASN A 567 11.32 -13.85 -29.37
CA ASN A 567 10.24 -14.06 -28.41
C ASN A 567 8.92 -14.45 -29.08
N THR A 568 8.58 -13.80 -30.21
CA THR A 568 7.34 -14.10 -30.96
C THR A 568 7.41 -15.47 -31.63
N LEU A 569 8.56 -15.84 -32.20
CA LEU A 569 8.81 -17.17 -32.76
C LEU A 569 8.69 -18.27 -31.71
N HIS A 570 9.23 -18.05 -30.52
CA HIS A 570 9.09 -18.97 -29.40
C HIS A 570 7.61 -19.18 -29.00
N ASN A 571 6.83 -18.10 -28.90
CA ASN A 571 5.40 -18.19 -28.59
C ASN A 571 4.58 -18.85 -29.73
N LEU A 572 4.96 -18.64 -30.99
CA LEU A 572 4.41 -19.36 -32.14
C LEU A 572 4.72 -20.86 -32.06
N GLY A 573 5.92 -21.23 -31.63
CA GLY A 573 6.29 -22.63 -31.38
C GLY A 573 5.41 -23.28 -30.31
N ASP A 574 5.18 -22.61 -29.19
CA ASP A 574 4.28 -23.13 -28.15
C ASP A 574 2.82 -23.21 -28.64
N THR A 575 2.36 -22.23 -29.42
CA THR A 575 1.03 -22.24 -30.03
C THR A 575 0.87 -23.42 -30.99
N ALA A 576 1.84 -23.66 -31.88
CA ALA A 576 1.83 -24.78 -32.82
C ALA A 576 1.87 -26.13 -32.09
N ARG A 577 2.65 -26.25 -31.00
CA ARG A 577 2.70 -27.45 -30.16
C ARG A 577 1.35 -27.73 -29.50
N ARG A 578 0.65 -26.71 -29.01
CA ARG A 578 -0.70 -26.84 -28.43
C ARG A 578 -1.74 -27.28 -29.46
N LEU A 579 -1.56 -26.90 -30.73
CA LEU A 579 -2.37 -27.36 -31.86
C LEU A 579 -2.00 -28.78 -32.35
N GLY A 580 -0.97 -29.42 -31.79
CA GLY A 580 -0.47 -30.73 -32.26
C GLY A 580 0.38 -30.67 -33.53
N ASN A 581 0.71 -29.49 -34.03
CA ASN A 581 1.52 -29.28 -35.22
C ASN A 581 3.01 -29.36 -34.88
N HIS A 582 3.48 -30.55 -34.50
CA HIS A 582 4.83 -30.74 -33.94
C HIS A 582 5.95 -30.29 -34.87
N GLN A 583 5.86 -30.53 -36.19
CA GLN A 583 6.88 -30.08 -37.13
C GLN A 583 6.96 -28.55 -37.18
N VAL A 584 5.81 -27.87 -37.25
CA VAL A 584 5.75 -26.40 -37.25
C VAL A 584 6.30 -25.84 -35.94
N ALA A 585 6.00 -26.49 -34.80
CA ALA A 585 6.55 -26.09 -33.51
C ALA A 585 8.08 -26.18 -33.49
N GLN A 586 8.64 -27.27 -34.02
CA GLN A 586 10.09 -27.48 -34.13
C GLN A 586 10.73 -26.36 -34.96
N ASP A 587 10.23 -26.11 -36.17
CA ASP A 587 10.78 -25.10 -37.08
C ASP A 587 10.78 -23.70 -36.42
N ARG A 588 9.72 -23.36 -35.67
CA ARG A 588 9.61 -22.06 -34.98
C ARG A 588 10.55 -21.95 -33.80
N TYR A 589 10.72 -23.01 -33.01
CA TYR A 589 11.68 -23.02 -31.90
C TYR A 589 13.14 -22.96 -32.40
N GLU A 590 13.47 -23.65 -33.49
CA GLU A 590 14.79 -23.58 -34.12
C GLU A 590 15.10 -22.17 -34.64
N GLN A 591 14.14 -21.51 -35.29
CA GLN A 591 14.28 -20.11 -35.69
C GLN A 591 14.49 -19.18 -34.49
N ALA A 592 13.76 -19.38 -33.39
CA ALA A 592 13.94 -18.60 -32.17
C ALA A 592 15.33 -18.83 -31.55
N LEU A 593 15.78 -20.09 -31.50
CA LEU A 593 17.11 -20.46 -31.02
C LEU A 593 18.21 -19.76 -31.82
N GLU A 594 18.08 -19.72 -33.14
CA GLU A 594 19.05 -19.05 -34.02
C GLU A 594 19.14 -17.55 -33.74
N VAL A 595 17.99 -16.89 -33.55
CA VAL A 595 17.93 -15.48 -33.18
C VAL A 595 18.64 -15.24 -31.84
N PHE A 596 18.30 -16.00 -30.80
CA PHE A 596 18.93 -15.84 -29.48
C PHE A 596 20.43 -16.17 -29.49
N ARG A 597 20.86 -17.10 -30.35
CA ARG A 597 22.28 -17.42 -30.57
C ARG A 597 23.04 -16.25 -31.19
N ARG A 598 22.55 -15.68 -32.29
CA ARG A 598 23.19 -14.51 -32.94
C ARG A 598 23.27 -13.30 -32.00
N ARG A 599 22.27 -13.16 -31.11
CA ARG A 599 22.16 -12.07 -30.13
C ARG A 599 22.98 -12.25 -28.86
N GLY A 600 23.59 -13.43 -28.64
CA GLY A 600 24.28 -13.72 -27.37
C GLY A 600 23.34 -13.69 -26.16
N HIS A 601 22.10 -14.17 -26.31
CA HIS A 601 21.08 -14.14 -25.25
C HIS A 601 20.91 -15.55 -24.62
N PRO A 602 21.75 -15.93 -23.63
CA PRO A 602 21.87 -17.32 -23.15
C PRO A 602 20.57 -17.86 -22.57
N VAL A 603 19.84 -17.07 -21.78
CA VAL A 603 18.52 -17.46 -21.23
C VAL A 603 17.50 -17.78 -22.33
N GLY A 604 17.52 -17.03 -23.44
CA GLY A 604 16.62 -17.24 -24.57
C GLY A 604 16.95 -18.53 -25.32
N ARG A 605 18.25 -18.80 -25.52
CA ARG A 605 18.75 -20.05 -26.09
C ARG A 605 18.34 -21.24 -25.21
N ALA A 606 18.56 -21.13 -23.89
CA ALA A 606 18.21 -22.15 -22.92
C ALA A 606 16.71 -22.49 -22.98
N ARG A 607 15.85 -21.46 -22.99
CA ARG A 607 14.40 -21.64 -23.13
C ARG A 607 14.01 -22.33 -24.45
N ALA A 608 14.57 -21.90 -25.59
CA ALA A 608 14.25 -22.54 -26.86
C ALA A 608 14.67 -24.03 -26.88
N LEU A 609 15.86 -24.34 -26.36
CA LEU A 609 16.36 -25.72 -26.24
C LEU A 609 15.52 -26.56 -25.26
N HIS A 610 15.14 -26.01 -24.12
CA HIS A 610 14.26 -26.68 -23.16
C HIS A 610 12.95 -27.15 -23.83
N HIS A 611 12.29 -26.26 -24.57
CA HIS A 611 11.05 -26.58 -25.26
C HIS A 611 11.23 -27.52 -26.47
N LEU A 612 12.36 -27.45 -27.18
CA LEU A 612 12.73 -28.43 -28.20
C LEU A 612 12.89 -29.83 -27.60
N GLY A 613 13.48 -29.94 -26.40
CA GLY A 613 13.60 -31.23 -25.70
C GLY A 613 12.24 -31.82 -25.33
N HIS A 614 11.31 -31.02 -24.78
CA HIS A 614 9.94 -31.47 -24.53
C HIS A 614 9.22 -31.90 -25.81
N LEU A 615 9.42 -31.17 -26.91
CA LEU A 615 8.83 -31.53 -28.20
C LEU A 615 9.40 -32.84 -28.74
N ALA A 616 10.71 -33.08 -28.59
CA ALA A 616 11.37 -34.31 -28.98
C ALA A 616 10.83 -35.53 -28.20
N VAL A 617 10.59 -35.39 -26.89
CA VAL A 617 9.89 -36.43 -26.09
C VAL A 617 8.50 -36.71 -26.64
N ALA A 618 7.71 -35.67 -26.92
CA ALA A 618 6.36 -35.83 -27.48
C ALA A 618 6.36 -36.52 -28.85
N MET A 619 7.44 -36.38 -29.61
CA MET A 619 7.65 -37.05 -30.91
C MET A 619 8.30 -38.44 -30.80
N GLY A 620 8.57 -38.94 -29.58
CA GLY A 620 9.20 -40.25 -29.36
C GLY A 620 10.70 -40.28 -29.68
N ARG A 621 11.40 -39.16 -29.55
CA ARG A 621 12.84 -39.01 -29.85
C ARG A 621 13.65 -38.66 -28.58
N PRO A 622 13.87 -39.63 -27.67
CA PRO A 622 14.49 -39.38 -26.37
C PRO A 622 15.96 -38.94 -26.46
N ASP A 623 16.70 -39.37 -27.48
CA ASP A 623 18.11 -38.96 -27.63
C ASP A 623 18.24 -37.50 -28.10
N GLU A 624 17.37 -37.05 -29.01
CA GLU A 624 17.26 -35.62 -29.37
C GLU A 624 16.83 -34.78 -28.17
N ALA A 625 15.89 -35.28 -27.36
CA ALA A 625 15.47 -34.61 -26.14
C ALA A 625 16.64 -34.41 -25.16
N ARG A 626 17.46 -35.46 -24.98
CA ARG A 626 18.65 -35.41 -24.13
C ARG A 626 19.66 -34.36 -24.61
N ASP A 627 20.00 -34.31 -25.91
CA ASP A 627 20.92 -33.29 -26.46
C ASP A 627 20.39 -31.87 -26.20
N HIS A 628 19.12 -31.64 -26.48
CA HIS A 628 18.50 -30.34 -26.27
C HIS A 628 18.53 -29.91 -24.80
N TRP A 629 18.20 -30.81 -23.88
CA TRP A 629 18.22 -30.51 -22.44
C TRP A 629 19.63 -30.34 -21.89
N GLU A 630 20.63 -31.12 -22.31
CA GLU A 630 22.02 -30.91 -21.92
C GLU A 630 22.53 -29.52 -22.33
N ARG A 631 22.20 -29.09 -23.55
CA ARG A 631 22.54 -27.76 -24.06
C ARG A 631 21.74 -26.65 -23.37
N ALA A 632 20.48 -26.91 -22.99
CA ALA A 632 19.68 -25.98 -22.20
C ALA A 632 20.29 -25.78 -20.81
N ARG A 633 20.68 -26.88 -20.14
CA ARG A 633 21.33 -26.84 -18.83
C ARG A 633 22.60 -26.01 -18.85
N ALA A 634 23.49 -26.27 -19.81
CA ALA A 634 24.74 -25.51 -19.96
C ALA A 634 24.49 -24.00 -20.15
N ALA A 635 23.45 -23.62 -20.89
CA ALA A 635 23.10 -22.21 -21.08
C ALA A 635 22.46 -21.57 -19.83
N TYR A 636 21.73 -22.33 -19.00
CA TYR A 636 21.25 -21.88 -17.70
C TYR A 636 22.37 -21.76 -16.66
N GLU A 637 23.35 -22.67 -16.68
CA GLU A 637 24.58 -22.59 -15.87
C GLU A 637 25.39 -21.33 -16.21
N GLU A 638 25.58 -21.03 -17.51
CA GLU A 638 26.22 -19.79 -17.99
C GLU A 638 25.50 -18.52 -17.49
N SER A 639 24.18 -18.61 -17.26
CA SER A 639 23.35 -17.49 -16.81
C SER A 639 23.17 -17.42 -15.29
N GLU A 640 23.84 -18.29 -14.52
CA GLU A 640 23.74 -18.37 -13.05
C GLU A 640 22.29 -18.54 -12.55
N LEU A 641 21.49 -19.37 -13.23
CA LEU A 641 20.09 -19.64 -12.85
C LEU A 641 19.90 -21.07 -12.31
N PRO A 642 20.31 -21.36 -11.05
CA PRO A 642 20.39 -22.71 -10.51
C PRO A 642 19.04 -23.44 -10.49
N GLN A 643 17.93 -22.72 -10.30
CA GLN A 643 16.59 -23.32 -10.30
C GLN A 643 16.23 -24.00 -11.63
N TYR A 644 16.65 -23.41 -12.77
CA TYR A 644 16.39 -24.01 -14.09
C TYR A 644 17.40 -25.12 -14.40
N VAL A 645 18.61 -25.06 -13.84
CA VAL A 645 19.60 -26.14 -13.95
C VAL A 645 19.09 -27.41 -13.26
N GLU A 646 18.50 -27.26 -12.07
CA GLU A 646 17.89 -28.34 -11.31
C GLU A 646 16.71 -28.97 -12.08
N GLU A 647 15.78 -28.14 -12.57
CA GLU A 647 14.63 -28.58 -13.38
C GLU A 647 15.07 -29.40 -14.60
N ILE A 648 16.04 -28.91 -15.37
CA ILE A 648 16.55 -29.64 -16.55
C ILE A 648 17.28 -30.93 -16.13
N THR A 649 17.94 -30.94 -14.98
CA THR A 649 18.63 -32.15 -14.48
C THR A 649 17.64 -33.23 -14.08
N GLU A 650 16.50 -32.88 -13.49
CA GLU A 650 15.40 -33.81 -13.22
C GLU A 650 14.82 -34.37 -14.53
N LEU A 651 14.59 -33.52 -15.54
CA LEU A 651 14.12 -33.96 -16.85
C LEU A 651 15.09 -34.95 -17.52
N LEU A 652 16.39 -34.69 -17.46
CA LEU A 652 17.43 -35.60 -17.96
C LEU A 652 17.44 -36.93 -17.21
N GLY A 653 17.20 -36.92 -15.89
CA GLY A 653 17.08 -38.12 -15.05
C GLY A 653 15.85 -38.97 -15.38
N GLY A 654 14.75 -38.34 -15.82
CA GLY A 654 13.51 -39.01 -16.20
C GLY A 654 13.51 -39.68 -17.58
N LEU A 655 14.55 -39.47 -18.41
CA LEU A 655 14.74 -40.15 -19.71
C LEU A 655 15.41 -41.53 -19.61
N ALA A 656 15.73 -41.98 -18.40
CA ALA A 656 16.49 -43.20 -18.12
C ALA A 656 15.67 -44.49 -18.29
#